data_AF-A0ABD1F781-F1
#
_entry.id   AF-A0ABD1F781-F1
#
_cell.length_a   1.000
_cell.length_b   1.000
_cell.length_c   1.000
_cell.angle_alpha   90.00
_cell.angle_beta   90.00
_cell.angle_gamma   90.00
#
_symmetry.space_group_name_H-M   'P 1'
#
loop_
_entity.id
_entity.type
_entity.pdbx_description
1 polymer ?
#
loop_
_entity_poly.entity_id
_entity_poly.type
_entity_poly.pdbx_seq_one_letter_code
_entity_poly.pdbx_strand_id
1 'polypeptide(L)'
;MRSFSYPFLAVLYFVVTNIRCVEKTTVIKKTGLSYNSSVFNSGSNSTEKLTTILIDSPPLGDLVASDEELGKICLKNITKCMEEDNGYHATAEKLLNYVFALQPPFDLSRVSGVSLPCQKDSLEYIQNLKSFKLWALKMYDSSAKLPSGLLNGNVNQLGDFDMCLQSISDDETIKGKYCLPSIEVQVPKSTYLAGLHRLLQSHYHFKSVLEDPGHRVPRFSSINWAVCVPNSCSSNDINIGLKNSLGRLTKRTKLNVRVQVDPTMCHTLNEKDNLPFSTKLTIMIFSGLLIFEIFASIYENFALGEKNQYITSFSLAKNITSLFIIKKSPGDLQAVHGIRMINAILLVLAHKSMAVLFLPYFNRTEAAEYLGRPFSVIGRAASLYTDPFIMISGLLTSYSLMGKLEKSGKINILQEYMSRLYRILPNFAALIAFCTFILPWLNDGPMWNLVVTHHSDICKKYWWRNMLFIHNYFGFQDMCLTHTHHLGIDTQLFFVAPFMVYGIWKWPKKGSAVLLLLAVLSTVARYYVTYTMQLSNYVHFGTSVKQLFSTADNMYILPAHRATVYIMGIFLGYLLRKSRNVVLTKTHIRMGNTFAVCSFLVSYLGPAFMGKIDYIYSPTDAAWYAAFSPIFWVASFCWLIYTIQLGHTRLLSKLLSHPICMFWTKISYTVYLTQFPVFFYNVGITRSVHEFGFFTKMLNLQEFVWILGLSVALSVVFEMPFQNLRTLLLKKTDKVKISIHYDTKKHS
;
A
#
# COMPACT_ATOMS: atom_id res chain seq x y z
N MET A 1 -30.46 -25.84 21.09
CA MET A 1 -30.77 -25.80 19.64
C MET A 1 -32.26 -25.55 19.46
N ARG A 2 -32.64 -24.32 19.06
CA ARG A 2 -33.95 -23.87 18.52
C ARG A 2 -34.07 -22.37 18.84
N SER A 3 -33.53 -21.50 17.98
CA SER A 3 -33.83 -20.04 17.90
C SER A 3 -33.05 -19.37 16.76
N PHE A 4 -32.88 -20.04 15.62
CA PHE A 4 -32.31 -19.42 14.42
C PHE A 4 -33.23 -19.75 13.25
N SER A 5 -34.16 -18.84 12.94
CA SER A 5 -34.88 -18.75 11.65
C SER A 5 -35.72 -17.47 11.48
N TYR A 6 -35.80 -16.55 12.44
CA TYR A 6 -36.69 -15.38 12.31
C TYR A 6 -36.24 -14.24 11.36
N PRO A 7 -34.95 -13.93 11.14
CA PRO A 7 -34.60 -12.84 10.21
C PRO A 7 -34.75 -13.24 8.73
N PHE A 8 -34.53 -14.52 8.40
CA PHE A 8 -34.76 -15.05 7.06
C PHE A 8 -36.27 -15.23 6.78
N LEU A 9 -37.05 -15.66 7.79
CA LEU A 9 -38.51 -15.66 7.71
C LEU A 9 -39.11 -14.25 7.72
N ALA A 10 -38.47 -13.21 8.25
CA ALA A 10 -38.98 -11.84 8.16
C ALA A 10 -38.81 -11.25 6.75
N VAL A 11 -37.69 -11.55 6.08
CA VAL A 11 -37.46 -11.19 4.68
C VAL A 11 -38.33 -12.06 3.75
N LEU A 12 -38.46 -13.37 4.03
CA LEU A 12 -39.36 -14.25 3.29
C LEU A 12 -40.84 -13.92 3.57
N TYR A 13 -41.20 -13.46 4.77
CA TYR A 13 -42.53 -12.95 5.11
C TYR A 13 -42.80 -11.67 4.33
N PHE A 14 -41.86 -10.72 4.27
CA PHE A 14 -42.01 -9.51 3.44
C PHE A 14 -42.14 -9.80 1.94
N VAL A 15 -41.47 -10.86 1.44
CA VAL A 15 -41.54 -11.29 0.04
C VAL A 15 -42.76 -12.17 -0.25
N VAL A 16 -43.29 -12.90 0.74
CA VAL A 16 -44.43 -13.84 0.57
C VAL A 16 -45.78 -13.24 1.00
N THR A 17 -45.84 -12.25 1.89
CA THR A 17 -47.10 -11.58 2.29
C THR A 17 -47.66 -10.61 1.26
N ASN A 18 -46.98 -10.42 0.12
CA ASN A 18 -47.56 -9.76 -1.06
C ASN A 18 -48.33 -10.72 -1.98
N ILE A 19 -48.62 -11.96 -1.55
CA ILE A 19 -49.51 -12.87 -2.28
C ILE A 19 -50.67 -13.28 -1.36
N ARG A 20 -51.84 -12.74 -1.69
CA ARG A 20 -53.20 -12.99 -1.14
C ARG A 20 -53.57 -12.28 0.17
N CYS A 21 -54.26 -11.15 0.02
CA CYS A 21 -55.43 -10.84 0.85
C CYS A 21 -56.65 -10.71 -0.06
N VAL A 22 -57.48 -11.77 -0.07
CA VAL A 22 -58.85 -11.76 -0.58
C VAL A 22 -59.80 -11.54 0.60
N GLU A 23 -60.70 -10.57 0.42
CA GLU A 23 -62.03 -10.33 1.03
C GLU A 23 -62.24 -10.35 2.56
N LYS A 24 -62.77 -9.22 3.08
CA LYS A 24 -64.21 -9.09 3.37
C LYS A 24 -64.67 -7.64 3.61
N THR A 25 -65.47 -7.19 2.66
CA THR A 25 -66.62 -6.26 2.69
C THR A 25 -67.02 -5.57 4.02
N THR A 26 -67.25 -4.26 3.95
CA THR A 26 -68.48 -3.67 4.51
C THR A 26 -68.94 -2.46 3.71
N VAL A 27 -70.22 -2.53 3.33
CA VAL A 27 -71.00 -1.63 2.47
C VAL A 27 -71.52 -0.43 3.27
N ILE A 28 -71.38 0.80 2.77
CA ILE A 28 -72.37 1.88 2.97
C ILE A 28 -72.56 2.67 1.65
N LYS A 29 -73.83 2.78 1.25
CA LYS A 29 -74.37 3.35 0.00
C LYS A 29 -74.66 4.87 0.10
N LYS A 30 -74.44 5.55 -1.03
CA LYS A 30 -75.22 6.62 -1.71
C LYS A 30 -75.89 7.75 -0.91
N THR A 31 -75.57 8.98 -1.31
CA THR A 31 -76.44 10.10 -1.77
C THR A 31 -75.49 11.13 -2.45
N GLY A 32 -75.72 11.87 -3.54
CA GLY A 32 -76.84 12.13 -4.45
C GLY A 32 -76.70 13.58 -4.97
N LEU A 33 -76.60 13.78 -6.31
CA LEU A 33 -76.86 15.02 -7.09
C LEU A 33 -75.86 16.20 -6.90
N SER A 34 -75.46 17.03 -7.87
CA SER A 34 -75.88 17.33 -9.26
C SER A 34 -74.73 18.06 -10.00
N TYR A 35 -74.71 18.04 -11.34
CA TYR A 35 -73.80 18.85 -12.19
C TYR A 35 -74.66 19.84 -12.98
N ASN A 36 -74.19 21.08 -13.14
CA ASN A 36 -74.71 21.98 -14.16
C ASN A 36 -73.56 22.70 -14.88
N SER A 37 -73.76 22.84 -16.18
CA SER A 37 -72.80 23.10 -17.25
C SER A 37 -72.46 24.59 -17.44
N SER A 38 -71.32 24.88 -18.08
CA SER A 38 -71.25 25.48 -19.43
C SER A 38 -70.00 26.37 -19.68
N VAL A 39 -69.62 26.39 -20.97
CA VAL A 39 -68.84 27.40 -21.73
C VAL A 39 -67.30 27.27 -21.74
N PHE A 40 -66.75 26.75 -22.84
CA PHE A 40 -66.05 27.56 -23.87
C PHE A 40 -65.80 26.75 -25.16
N ASN A 41 -66.55 27.10 -26.21
CA ASN A 41 -66.19 27.02 -27.64
C ASN A 41 -65.23 28.19 -27.96
N SER A 42 -64.44 28.26 -29.02
CA SER A 42 -63.83 27.35 -30.00
C SER A 42 -63.11 28.25 -31.04
N GLY A 43 -62.09 27.71 -31.72
CA GLY A 43 -61.59 28.18 -33.02
C GLY A 43 -60.58 29.34 -32.99
N SER A 44 -59.56 29.42 -33.84
CA SER A 44 -59.11 28.69 -35.04
C SER A 44 -57.63 29.13 -35.26
N ASN A 45 -56.72 28.51 -36.02
CA ASN A 45 -56.80 27.97 -37.38
C ASN A 45 -55.45 27.29 -37.73
N SER A 46 -55.49 26.05 -38.25
CA SER A 46 -54.83 25.62 -39.51
C SER A 46 -55.08 24.14 -39.83
N THR A 47 -56.10 23.90 -40.68
CA THR A 47 -56.11 23.05 -41.90
C THR A 47 -55.05 21.94 -42.04
N GLU A 48 -55.35 20.68 -42.39
CA GLU A 48 -56.32 20.21 -43.39
C GLU A 48 -56.62 18.67 -43.31
N LYS A 49 -57.92 18.32 -43.50
CA LYS A 49 -58.56 17.10 -44.09
C LYS A 49 -58.33 15.69 -43.48
N LEU A 50 -59.30 15.11 -42.73
CA LEU A 50 -60.48 14.27 -43.12
C LEU A 50 -60.13 13.09 -44.06
N THR A 51 -60.35 11.80 -43.73
CA THR A 51 -61.65 11.08 -43.52
C THR A 51 -61.50 9.68 -42.86
N THR A 52 -62.38 9.38 -41.87
CA THR A 52 -63.24 8.17 -41.60
C THR A 52 -62.67 6.74 -41.80
N ILE A 53 -62.68 5.79 -40.83
CA ILE A 53 -63.80 4.92 -40.35
C ILE A 53 -63.40 4.16 -39.06
N LEU A 54 -64.39 3.89 -38.20
CA LEU A 54 -64.42 3.17 -36.90
C LEU A 54 -63.65 1.84 -36.80
N ILE A 55 -63.15 1.50 -35.59
CA ILE A 55 -63.58 0.35 -34.73
C ILE A 55 -62.77 0.34 -33.40
N ASP A 56 -63.53 0.33 -32.29
CA ASP A 56 -63.23 -0.10 -30.91
C ASP A 56 -62.02 0.44 -30.13
N SER A 57 -62.30 1.45 -29.29
CA SER A 57 -61.59 1.68 -28.03
C SER A 57 -62.29 0.91 -26.90
N PRO A 58 -61.59 0.11 -26.07
CA PRO A 58 -62.17 -0.38 -24.82
C PRO A 58 -62.19 0.75 -23.77
N PRO A 59 -63.02 0.63 -22.72
CA PRO A 59 -63.33 1.74 -21.83
C PRO A 59 -62.17 2.07 -20.88
N LEU A 60 -62.14 3.32 -20.46
CA LEU A 60 -61.34 3.88 -19.38
C LEU A 60 -61.58 3.10 -18.07
N GLY A 61 -60.80 2.04 -17.85
CA GLY A 61 -60.73 1.28 -16.60
C GLY A 61 -59.37 1.52 -15.95
N ASP A 62 -59.39 1.76 -14.64
CA ASP A 62 -58.24 2.04 -13.79
C ASP A 62 -57.03 1.15 -14.09
N LEU A 63 -56.04 1.68 -14.82
CA LEU A 63 -54.69 1.14 -14.83
C LEU A 63 -54.05 1.54 -13.49
N VAL A 64 -54.38 0.78 -12.44
CA VAL A 64 -53.60 0.78 -11.20
C VAL A 64 -52.19 0.38 -11.60
N ALA A 65 -51.30 1.38 -11.74
CA ALA A 65 -49.88 1.14 -11.96
C ALA A 65 -49.42 0.12 -10.93
N SER A 66 -48.73 -0.92 -11.36
CA SER A 66 -48.22 -1.93 -10.43
C SER A 66 -47.32 -1.25 -9.38
N ASP A 67 -47.21 -1.83 -8.18
CA ASP A 67 -46.31 -1.29 -7.15
C ASP A 67 -44.87 -1.12 -7.66
N GLU A 68 -44.46 -1.96 -8.61
CA GLU A 68 -43.17 -1.84 -9.29
C GLU A 68 -43.09 -0.59 -10.19
N GLU A 69 -44.14 -0.26 -10.93
CA GLU A 69 -44.22 0.95 -11.75
C GLU A 69 -44.32 2.22 -10.90
N LEU A 70 -45.12 2.19 -9.82
CA LEU A 70 -45.17 3.27 -8.83
C LEU A 70 -43.81 3.49 -8.18
N GLY A 71 -43.10 2.42 -7.83
CA GLY A 71 -41.73 2.47 -7.33
C GLY A 71 -40.74 3.07 -8.34
N LYS A 72 -40.83 2.71 -9.63
CA LYS A 72 -40.00 3.30 -10.69
C LYS A 72 -40.28 4.80 -10.89
N ILE A 73 -41.54 5.22 -10.80
CA ILE A 73 -41.93 6.64 -10.85
C ILE A 73 -41.37 7.37 -9.63
N CYS A 74 -41.49 6.77 -8.44
CA CYS A 74 -40.99 7.31 -7.19
C CYS A 74 -39.46 7.51 -7.23
N LEU A 75 -38.70 6.54 -7.76
CA LEU A 75 -37.24 6.63 -7.86
C LEU A 75 -36.75 7.80 -8.74
N LYS A 76 -37.55 8.28 -9.70
CA LYS A 76 -37.17 9.45 -10.53
C LYS A 76 -37.08 10.74 -9.71
N ASN A 77 -37.88 10.88 -8.66
CA ASN A 77 -37.80 11.96 -7.69
C ASN A 77 -38.22 11.46 -6.31
N ILE A 78 -37.32 10.69 -5.70
CA ILE A 78 -37.60 9.97 -4.46
C ILE A 78 -37.92 10.90 -3.28
N THR A 79 -37.27 12.06 -3.20
CA THR A 79 -37.55 13.05 -2.14
C THR A 79 -38.99 13.54 -2.24
N LYS A 80 -39.40 14.00 -3.42
CA LYS A 80 -40.77 14.49 -3.64
C LYS A 80 -41.81 13.39 -3.43
N CYS A 81 -41.55 12.19 -3.96
CA CYS A 81 -42.44 11.05 -3.78
C CYS A 81 -42.63 10.68 -2.30
N MET A 82 -41.55 10.64 -1.51
CA MET A 82 -41.62 10.33 -0.08
C MET A 82 -42.36 11.40 0.73
N GLU A 83 -42.33 12.67 0.30
CA GLU A 83 -43.05 13.77 0.94
C GLU A 83 -44.54 13.80 0.59
N GLU A 84 -44.90 13.36 -0.62
CA GLU A 84 -46.29 13.32 -1.10
C GLU A 84 -47.03 12.04 -0.66
N ASP A 85 -46.29 10.98 -0.27
CA ASP A 85 -46.84 9.69 0.12
C ASP A 85 -47.34 9.64 1.58
N ASN A 86 -48.51 10.24 1.79
CA ASN A 86 -49.19 10.26 3.09
C ASN A 86 -49.67 8.90 3.60
N GLY A 87 -49.80 7.89 2.72
CA GLY A 87 -50.36 6.58 3.07
C GLY A 87 -49.42 5.73 3.91
N TYR A 88 -48.10 5.90 3.74
CA TYR A 88 -47.09 5.05 4.36
C TYR A 88 -46.34 5.69 5.53
N HIS A 89 -46.53 7.00 5.80
CA HIS A 89 -45.85 7.70 6.90
C HIS A 89 -46.02 7.03 8.28
N ALA A 90 -47.24 6.63 8.65
CA ALA A 90 -47.49 5.99 9.95
C ALA A 90 -46.81 4.62 10.08
N THR A 91 -46.72 3.87 8.98
CA THR A 91 -46.02 2.57 8.94
C THR A 91 -44.52 2.77 8.99
N ALA A 92 -44.01 3.75 8.25
CA ALA A 92 -42.62 4.15 8.23
C ALA A 92 -42.18 4.57 9.65
N GLU A 93 -42.92 5.47 10.32
CA GLU A 93 -42.61 5.92 11.68
C GLU A 93 -42.50 4.76 12.68
N LYS A 94 -43.45 3.80 12.64
CA LYS A 94 -43.40 2.60 13.47
C LYS A 94 -42.17 1.74 13.17
N LEU A 95 -41.85 1.55 11.89
CA LEU A 95 -40.65 0.82 11.46
C LEU A 95 -39.37 1.50 11.97
N LEU A 96 -39.28 2.82 11.85
CA LEU A 96 -38.12 3.58 12.30
C LEU A 96 -37.92 3.47 13.80
N ASN A 97 -38.99 3.57 14.58
CA ASN A 97 -38.93 3.42 16.03
C ASN A 97 -38.43 2.02 16.42
N TYR A 98 -38.85 0.99 15.70
CA TYR A 98 -38.33 -0.37 15.87
C TYR A 98 -36.85 -0.48 15.50
N VAL A 99 -36.45 0.09 14.36
CA VAL A 99 -35.04 0.12 13.92
C VAL A 99 -34.17 0.87 14.93
N PHE A 100 -34.60 2.03 15.42
CA PHE A 100 -33.85 2.85 16.37
C PHE A 100 -33.77 2.23 17.77
N ALA A 101 -34.74 1.39 18.14
CA ALA A 101 -34.64 0.59 19.36
C ALA A 101 -33.49 -0.42 19.28
N LEU A 102 -33.20 -0.97 18.09
CA LEU A 102 -32.11 -1.92 17.87
C LEU A 102 -30.78 -1.22 17.56
N GLN A 103 -30.82 -0.14 16.79
CA GLN A 103 -29.66 0.62 16.32
C GLN A 103 -29.96 2.13 16.47
N PRO A 104 -29.74 2.70 17.66
CA PRO A 104 -30.03 4.10 17.89
C PRO A 104 -29.14 4.99 16.99
N PRO A 105 -29.68 6.08 16.44
CA PRO A 105 -28.88 7.05 15.71
C PRO A 105 -27.85 7.69 16.65
N PHE A 106 -26.70 8.10 16.10
CA PHE A 106 -25.67 8.78 16.88
C PHE A 106 -26.08 10.23 17.13
N ASP A 107 -26.72 10.47 18.28
CA ASP A 107 -27.29 11.76 18.65
C ASP A 107 -26.33 12.60 19.52
N LEU A 108 -25.87 13.72 18.96
CA LEU A 108 -25.02 14.72 19.63
C LEU A 108 -25.80 15.91 20.20
N SER A 109 -27.10 16.03 19.91
CA SER A 109 -27.91 17.22 20.21
C SER A 109 -28.03 17.53 21.71
N ARG A 110 -27.98 16.50 22.56
CA ARG A 110 -28.17 16.60 24.02
C ARG A 110 -26.93 16.21 24.83
N VAL A 111 -25.75 16.24 24.21
CA VAL A 111 -24.50 15.85 24.86
C VAL A 111 -23.81 17.08 25.44
N SER A 112 -23.62 17.08 26.77
CA SER A 112 -22.87 18.12 27.48
C SER A 112 -21.43 18.21 26.98
N GLY A 113 -20.97 19.41 26.65
CA GLY A 113 -19.60 19.68 26.18
C GLY A 113 -19.42 19.67 24.66
N VAL A 114 -20.46 19.31 23.90
CA VAL A 114 -20.50 19.46 22.43
C VAL A 114 -20.79 20.92 22.06
N SER A 115 -20.18 21.40 20.99
CA SER A 115 -20.37 22.76 20.47
C SER A 115 -21.84 23.06 20.10
N LEU A 116 -22.28 24.31 20.32
CA LEU A 116 -23.66 24.74 20.03
C LEU A 116 -24.07 24.54 18.56
N PRO A 117 -23.22 24.87 17.55
CA PRO A 117 -23.56 24.60 16.15
C PRO A 117 -23.79 23.11 15.88
N CYS A 118 -22.91 22.24 16.38
CA CYS A 118 -23.06 20.80 16.24
C CYS A 118 -24.32 20.28 16.94
N GLN A 119 -24.67 20.79 18.13
CA GLN A 119 -25.90 20.40 18.83
C GLN A 119 -27.15 20.78 18.03
N LYS A 120 -27.18 22.00 17.48
CA LYS A 120 -28.29 22.50 16.67
C LYS A 120 -28.48 21.66 15.41
N ASP A 121 -27.44 21.48 14.62
CA ASP A 121 -27.53 20.74 13.37
C ASP A 121 -27.77 19.24 13.61
N SER A 122 -27.26 18.70 14.71
CA SER A 122 -27.58 17.33 15.13
C SER A 122 -29.03 17.18 15.56
N LEU A 123 -29.62 18.18 16.23
CA LEU A 123 -31.04 18.17 16.59
C LEU A 123 -31.91 18.18 15.33
N GLU A 124 -31.58 19.04 14.38
CA GLU A 124 -32.26 19.14 13.10
C GLU A 124 -32.12 17.85 12.29
N TYR A 125 -30.92 17.26 12.24
CA TYR A 125 -30.68 15.95 11.65
C TYR A 125 -31.59 14.87 12.27
N ILE A 126 -31.64 14.77 13.60
CA ILE A 126 -32.47 13.77 14.29
C ILE A 126 -33.97 14.01 14.06
N GLN A 127 -34.41 15.27 13.96
CA GLN A 127 -35.81 15.59 13.63
C GLN A 127 -36.16 15.19 12.20
N ASN A 128 -35.34 15.56 11.22
CA ASN A 128 -35.53 15.20 9.82
C ASN A 128 -35.43 13.69 9.58
N LEU A 129 -34.58 13.00 10.35
CA LEU A 129 -34.49 11.54 10.34
C LEU A 129 -35.80 10.89 10.81
N LYS A 130 -36.43 11.42 11.87
CA LYS A 130 -37.75 10.95 12.33
C LYS A 130 -38.86 11.21 11.31
N SER A 131 -38.74 12.31 10.55
CA SER A 131 -39.65 12.68 9.47
C SER A 131 -39.34 11.99 8.13
N PHE A 132 -38.51 10.94 8.10
CA PHE A 132 -38.20 10.17 6.88
C PHE A 132 -37.56 10.97 5.74
N LYS A 133 -36.89 12.09 6.05
CA LYS A 133 -36.17 12.84 5.02
C LYS A 133 -35.02 12.01 4.48
N LEU A 134 -34.94 11.92 3.15
CA LEU A 134 -33.98 11.06 2.45
C LEU A 134 -32.53 11.40 2.81
N TRP A 135 -32.16 12.67 2.89
CA TRP A 135 -30.80 13.08 3.22
C TRP A 135 -30.39 12.60 4.63
N ALA A 136 -31.31 12.65 5.60
CA ALA A 136 -31.07 12.21 6.96
C ALA A 136 -31.00 10.68 7.05
N LEU A 137 -31.86 9.97 6.29
CA LEU A 137 -31.78 8.52 6.15
C LEU A 137 -30.44 8.07 5.57
N LYS A 138 -29.94 8.75 4.52
CA LYS A 138 -28.62 8.50 3.94
C LYS A 138 -27.51 8.67 4.97
N MET A 139 -27.51 9.75 5.76
CA MET A 139 -26.52 9.92 6.84
C MET A 139 -26.59 8.81 7.91
N TYR A 140 -27.81 8.42 8.31
CA TYR A 140 -28.00 7.34 9.27
C TYR A 140 -27.49 5.99 8.74
N ASP A 141 -27.82 5.66 7.49
CA ASP A 141 -27.43 4.40 6.84
C ASP A 141 -25.92 4.34 6.58
N SER A 142 -25.32 5.48 6.23
CA SER A 142 -23.88 5.60 5.98
C SER A 142 -23.00 5.31 7.21
N SER A 143 -23.53 5.47 8.42
CA SER A 143 -22.79 5.17 9.65
C SER A 143 -22.63 3.67 9.87
N ALA A 144 -21.47 3.25 10.41
CA ALA A 144 -21.21 1.84 10.65
C ALA A 144 -22.25 1.17 11.57
N LYS A 145 -22.62 -0.07 11.22
CA LYS A 145 -23.60 -0.90 11.94
C LYS A 145 -22.92 -2.16 12.50
N LEU A 146 -23.59 -2.83 13.46
CA LEU A 146 -23.08 -4.08 14.05
C LEU A 146 -22.97 -5.19 13.01
N PRO A 147 -21.75 -5.65 12.68
CA PRO A 147 -21.56 -6.66 11.67
C PRO A 147 -21.68 -8.08 12.25
N SER A 148 -21.89 -9.06 11.38
CA SER A 148 -21.64 -10.46 11.71
C SER A 148 -20.13 -10.74 11.75
N GLY A 149 -19.72 -11.82 12.43
CA GLY A 149 -18.30 -12.23 12.43
C GLY A 149 -17.38 -11.44 13.37
N LEU A 150 -17.91 -10.78 14.42
CA LEU A 150 -17.09 -10.08 15.42
C LEU A 150 -16.01 -10.98 16.06
N LEU A 151 -16.34 -12.23 16.39
CA LEU A 151 -15.38 -13.22 16.92
C LEU A 151 -14.42 -13.77 15.84
N ASN A 152 -14.70 -13.50 14.57
CA ASN A 152 -13.76 -13.74 13.45
C ASN A 152 -12.96 -12.47 13.09
N GLY A 153 -13.01 -11.45 13.96
CA GLY A 153 -12.24 -10.22 13.82
C GLY A 153 -12.84 -9.16 12.89
N ASN A 154 -14.13 -9.27 12.55
CA ASN A 154 -14.85 -8.27 11.73
C ASN A 154 -15.14 -6.96 12.49
N VAL A 155 -14.10 -6.31 13.01
CA VAL A 155 -14.22 -5.13 13.88
C VAL A 155 -14.07 -3.80 13.15
N ASN A 156 -13.47 -3.80 11.96
CA ASN A 156 -13.22 -2.58 11.20
C ASN A 156 -14.39 -2.31 10.25
N GLN A 157 -15.31 -1.45 10.66
CA GLN A 157 -16.50 -1.07 9.90
C GLN A 157 -16.33 0.33 9.32
N LEU A 158 -16.25 0.41 8.00
CA LEU A 158 -16.03 1.66 7.27
C LEU A 158 -17.32 2.41 6.93
N GLY A 159 -18.50 1.82 7.14
CA GLY A 159 -19.77 2.45 6.72
C GLY A 159 -19.82 2.71 5.21
N ASP A 160 -20.71 3.59 4.78
CA ASP A 160 -20.73 4.09 3.40
C ASP A 160 -20.09 5.49 3.35
N PHE A 161 -18.86 5.53 2.84
CA PHE A 161 -18.07 6.75 2.75
C PHE A 161 -18.68 7.75 1.76
N ASP A 162 -18.99 7.29 0.56
CA ASP A 162 -19.41 8.16 -0.54
C ASP A 162 -20.83 8.69 -0.30
N MET A 163 -21.74 7.85 0.23
CA MET A 163 -23.09 8.27 0.59
C MET A 163 -23.09 9.31 1.72
N CYS A 164 -22.20 9.17 2.71
CA CYS A 164 -22.10 10.16 3.79
C CYS A 164 -21.72 11.53 3.24
N LEU A 165 -20.70 11.61 2.38
CA LEU A 165 -20.22 12.88 1.83
C LEU A 165 -21.23 13.52 0.87
N GLN A 166 -22.05 12.71 0.19
CA GLN A 166 -23.10 13.19 -0.73
C GLN A 166 -24.42 13.52 -0.03
N SER A 167 -24.52 13.33 1.29
CA SER A 167 -25.71 13.67 2.06
C SER A 167 -25.73 15.16 2.35
N ILE A 168 -26.70 15.88 1.76
CA ILE A 168 -26.87 17.33 1.87
C ILE A 168 -28.33 17.60 2.20
N SER A 169 -28.60 18.49 3.17
CA SER A 169 -29.96 18.91 3.51
C SER A 169 -30.63 19.69 2.38
N ASP A 170 -31.96 19.77 2.43
CA ASP A 170 -32.77 20.40 1.39
C ASP A 170 -32.44 21.91 1.20
N ASP A 171 -31.96 22.57 2.25
CA ASP A 171 -31.53 23.97 2.29
C ASP A 171 -30.00 24.16 2.13
N GLU A 172 -29.27 23.06 1.88
CA GLU A 172 -27.80 22.99 1.75
C GLU A 172 -26.98 23.46 2.97
N THR A 173 -27.62 23.68 4.12
CA THR A 173 -26.94 24.15 5.33
C THR A 173 -26.18 23.03 6.05
N ILE A 174 -26.75 21.82 6.07
CA ILE A 174 -26.17 20.63 6.70
C ILE A 174 -25.59 19.73 5.61
N LYS A 175 -24.27 19.56 5.65
CA LYS A 175 -23.55 18.60 4.80
C LYS A 175 -23.04 17.44 5.65
N GLY A 176 -23.06 16.24 5.11
CA GLY A 176 -22.52 15.06 5.78
C GLY A 176 -21.00 15.13 5.92
N LYS A 177 -20.51 14.75 7.11
CA LYS A 177 -19.11 14.63 7.46
C LYS A 177 -18.83 13.22 7.94
N TYR A 178 -18.03 12.52 7.15
CA TYR A 178 -17.57 11.17 7.44
C TYR A 178 -16.40 11.24 8.43
N CYS A 179 -16.43 10.48 9.52
CA CYS A 179 -15.28 10.34 10.42
C CYS A 179 -15.02 8.87 10.75
N LEU A 180 -13.75 8.48 10.80
CA LEU A 180 -13.32 7.12 11.17
C LEU A 180 -12.60 7.11 12.55
N PRO A 181 -13.34 7.08 13.66
CA PRO A 181 -12.76 6.98 15.01
C PRO A 181 -12.15 5.60 15.27
N SER A 182 -11.11 5.57 16.10
CA SER A 182 -10.52 4.37 16.65
C SER A 182 -10.95 4.16 18.10
N ILE A 183 -11.41 2.95 18.40
CA ILE A 183 -11.92 2.54 19.72
C ILE A 183 -11.04 1.42 20.26
N GLU A 184 -10.58 1.55 21.50
CA GLU A 184 -9.84 0.52 22.22
C GLU A 184 -10.67 0.02 23.40
N VAL A 185 -10.86 -1.29 23.48
CA VAL A 185 -11.61 -1.95 24.55
C VAL A 185 -10.64 -2.67 25.46
N GLN A 186 -10.67 -2.34 26.75
CA GLN A 186 -9.89 -3.01 27.78
C GLN A 186 -10.82 -3.87 28.63
N VAL A 187 -10.51 -5.17 28.67
CA VAL A 187 -11.29 -6.16 29.42
C VAL A 187 -10.71 -6.37 30.83
N PRO A 188 -11.56 -6.60 31.85
CA PRO A 188 -11.10 -6.92 33.19
C PRO A 188 -10.38 -8.28 33.22
N LYS A 189 -9.65 -8.55 34.31
CA LYS A 189 -8.95 -9.84 34.52
C LYS A 189 -9.96 -10.99 34.58
N SER A 190 -10.13 -11.69 33.46
CA SER A 190 -10.94 -12.90 33.31
C SER A 190 -10.40 -13.70 32.12
N THR A 191 -10.18 -15.00 32.31
CA THR A 191 -9.66 -15.89 31.26
C THR A 191 -10.61 -15.99 30.07
N TYR A 192 -11.92 -16.11 30.34
CA TYR A 192 -12.95 -16.17 29.32
C TYR A 192 -13.03 -14.88 28.50
N LEU A 193 -13.08 -13.72 29.17
CA LEU A 193 -13.15 -12.42 28.47
C LEU A 193 -11.86 -12.11 27.71
N ALA A 194 -10.70 -12.49 28.24
CA ALA A 194 -9.44 -12.39 27.53
C ALA A 194 -9.42 -13.26 26.26
N GLY A 195 -10.01 -14.46 26.30
CA GLY A 195 -10.19 -15.32 25.13
C GLY A 195 -11.07 -14.69 24.05
N LEU A 196 -12.25 -14.18 24.43
CA LEU A 196 -13.13 -13.47 23.49
C LEU A 196 -12.47 -12.22 22.91
N HIS A 197 -11.80 -11.43 23.74
CA HIS A 197 -11.10 -10.23 23.29
C HIS A 197 -9.96 -10.57 22.33
N ARG A 198 -9.24 -11.66 22.58
CA ARG A 198 -8.20 -12.18 21.67
C ARG A 198 -8.77 -12.58 20.31
N LEU A 199 -9.96 -13.20 20.25
CA LEU A 199 -10.63 -13.52 18.99
C LEU A 199 -11.11 -12.27 18.26
N LEU A 200 -11.70 -11.32 19.00
CA LEU A 200 -12.18 -10.05 18.48
C LEU A 200 -11.05 -9.22 17.83
N GLN A 201 -9.84 -9.29 18.40
CA GLN A 201 -8.64 -8.60 17.89
C GLN A 201 -7.74 -9.51 17.02
N SER A 202 -8.27 -10.63 16.51
CA SER A 202 -7.57 -11.56 15.61
C SER A 202 -6.18 -11.98 16.13
N HIS A 203 -6.17 -12.49 17.36
CA HIS A 203 -5.00 -12.96 18.10
C HIS A 203 -3.91 -11.92 18.40
N TYR A 204 -4.20 -10.62 18.27
CA TYR A 204 -3.20 -9.55 18.43
C TYR A 204 -1.96 -9.81 17.59
N HIS A 205 -2.14 -9.95 16.27
CA HIS A 205 -0.99 -10.09 15.37
C HIS A 205 0.06 -9.01 15.66
N PHE A 206 -0.38 -7.76 15.83
CA PHE A 206 0.37 -6.69 16.49
C PHE A 206 -0.34 -6.22 17.76
N LYS A 207 0.42 -5.97 18.82
CA LYS A 207 -0.08 -5.24 20.00
C LYS A 207 0.11 -3.75 19.76
N SER A 208 -0.98 -3.00 19.84
CA SER A 208 -0.98 -1.56 19.64
C SER A 208 -1.80 -0.86 20.71
N VAL A 209 -1.50 0.42 20.95
CA VAL A 209 -2.35 1.33 21.72
C VAL A 209 -2.83 2.47 20.83
N LEU A 210 -3.85 3.22 21.26
CA LEU A 210 -4.35 4.37 20.49
C LEU A 210 -3.27 5.43 20.22
N GLU A 211 -2.34 5.61 21.15
CA GLU A 211 -1.25 6.58 21.04
C GLU A 211 -0.18 6.19 20.00
N ASP A 212 -0.16 4.93 19.55
CA ASP A 212 0.77 4.49 18.52
C ASP A 212 0.43 5.15 17.18
N PRO A 213 1.41 5.53 16.35
CA PRO A 213 1.20 6.31 15.12
C PRO A 213 0.11 5.80 14.16
N GLY A 214 -0.04 4.47 14.01
CA GLY A 214 -0.99 3.85 13.09
C GLY A 214 -0.65 3.98 11.60
N HIS A 215 0.28 4.87 11.22
CA HIS A 215 0.85 4.91 9.88
C HIS A 215 1.95 3.85 9.72
N ARG A 216 1.97 3.16 8.56
CA ARG A 216 2.92 2.08 8.15
C ARG A 216 2.83 0.76 8.90
N VAL A 217 2.41 0.77 10.16
CA VAL A 217 2.06 -0.43 10.93
C VAL A 217 0.59 -0.32 11.34
N PRO A 218 -0.27 -1.26 10.93
CA PRO A 218 -1.68 -1.19 11.26
C PRO A 218 -1.91 -1.45 12.76
N ARG A 219 -2.89 -0.75 13.35
CA ARG A 219 -3.32 -1.02 14.72
C ARG A 219 -4.22 -2.27 14.73
N PHE A 220 -3.76 -3.33 15.40
CA PHE A 220 -4.49 -4.61 15.52
C PHE A 220 -5.28 -4.73 16.82
N SER A 221 -5.08 -3.81 17.75
CA SER A 221 -5.77 -3.80 19.06
C SER A 221 -6.84 -2.70 19.15
N SER A 222 -7.21 -2.09 18.03
CA SER A 222 -8.23 -1.06 17.93
C SER A 222 -9.30 -1.43 16.90
N ILE A 223 -10.51 -0.95 17.15
CA ILE A 223 -11.70 -1.09 16.33
C ILE A 223 -11.87 0.23 15.58
N ASN A 224 -11.93 0.19 14.25
CA ASN A 224 -12.30 1.35 13.45
C ASN A 224 -13.80 1.33 13.17
N TRP A 225 -14.51 2.41 13.51
CA TRP A 225 -15.98 2.43 13.45
C TRP A 225 -16.51 3.73 12.85
N ALA A 226 -16.84 3.74 11.57
CA ALA A 226 -17.25 4.97 10.88
C ALA A 226 -18.54 5.58 11.44
N VAL A 227 -18.57 6.92 11.49
CA VAL A 227 -19.76 7.71 11.83
C VAL A 227 -19.95 8.81 10.80
N CYS A 228 -21.21 9.05 10.41
CA CYS A 228 -21.60 10.18 9.57
C CYS A 228 -22.34 11.20 10.44
N VAL A 229 -21.82 12.42 10.52
CA VAL A 229 -22.34 13.51 11.37
C VAL A 229 -22.49 14.80 10.56
N PRO A 230 -23.20 15.83 11.05
CA PRO A 230 -23.19 17.15 10.43
C PRO A 230 -21.78 17.76 10.31
N ASN A 231 -21.53 18.51 9.23
CA ASN A 231 -20.27 19.21 8.96
C ASN A 231 -19.87 20.22 10.04
N SER A 232 -20.82 20.81 10.75
CA SER A 232 -20.59 21.70 11.89
C SER A 232 -19.94 21.01 13.09
N CYS A 233 -20.01 19.67 13.19
CA CYS A 233 -19.41 18.92 14.28
C CYS A 233 -17.89 18.79 14.13
N SER A 234 -17.16 19.23 15.15
CA SER A 234 -15.71 19.07 15.21
C SER A 234 -15.32 17.64 15.59
N SER A 235 -14.07 17.22 15.32
CA SER A 235 -13.57 15.91 15.76
C SER A 235 -13.61 15.76 17.29
N ASN A 236 -13.46 16.86 18.03
CA ASN A 236 -13.57 16.87 19.48
C ASN A 236 -15.02 16.64 19.95
N ASP A 237 -16.00 17.24 19.26
CA ASP A 237 -17.43 17.02 19.54
C ASP A 237 -17.80 15.54 19.41
N ILE A 238 -17.34 14.91 18.32
CA ILE A 238 -17.54 13.48 18.06
C ILE A 238 -16.87 12.63 19.15
N ASN A 239 -15.65 13.00 19.58
CA ASN A 239 -14.94 12.30 20.64
C ASN A 239 -15.72 12.36 21.99
N ILE A 240 -16.25 13.53 22.35
CA ILE A 240 -17.08 13.71 23.54
C ILE A 240 -18.37 12.88 23.44
N GLY A 241 -19.04 12.94 22.29
CA GLY A 241 -20.25 12.16 22.00
C GLY A 241 -20.03 10.66 22.13
N LEU A 242 -19.00 10.13 21.48
CA LEU A 242 -18.65 8.71 21.54
C LEU A 242 -18.29 8.26 22.96
N LYS A 243 -17.50 9.06 23.70
CA LYS A 243 -17.19 8.78 25.11
C LYS A 243 -18.44 8.73 25.98
N ASN A 244 -19.39 9.64 25.77
CA ASN A 244 -20.66 9.66 26.51
C ASN A 244 -21.52 8.42 26.17
N SER A 245 -21.73 8.16 24.88
CA SER A 245 -22.53 7.02 24.40
C SER A 245 -21.96 5.67 24.83
N LEU A 246 -20.66 5.45 24.62
CA LEU A 246 -19.99 4.22 25.06
C LEU A 246 -19.93 4.12 26.58
N GLY A 247 -19.71 5.25 27.28
CA GLY A 247 -19.74 5.29 28.74
C GLY A 247 -21.09 4.90 29.33
N ARG A 248 -22.22 5.29 28.72
CA ARG A 248 -23.56 4.85 29.13
C ARG A 248 -23.73 3.34 28.98
N LEU A 249 -23.23 2.77 27.87
CA LEU A 249 -23.28 1.32 27.61
C LEU A 249 -22.39 0.53 28.59
N THR A 250 -21.22 1.07 28.95
CA THR A 250 -20.26 0.38 29.81
C THR A 250 -20.39 0.69 31.30
N LYS A 251 -21.21 1.68 31.71
CA LYS A 251 -21.36 2.14 33.11
C LYS A 251 -21.63 1.02 34.12
N ARG A 252 -22.34 -0.03 33.71
CA ARG A 252 -22.68 -1.19 34.55
C ARG A 252 -21.73 -2.39 34.37
N THR A 253 -20.66 -2.20 33.61
CA THR A 253 -19.68 -3.23 33.27
C THR A 253 -18.32 -2.86 33.84
N LYS A 254 -17.41 -3.84 33.94
CA LYS A 254 -16.00 -3.59 34.27
C LYS A 254 -15.14 -3.33 33.01
N LEU A 255 -15.78 -3.02 31.87
CA LEU A 255 -15.08 -2.73 30.62
C LEU A 255 -14.66 -1.27 30.61
N ASN A 256 -13.38 -1.03 30.30
CA ASN A 256 -12.86 0.31 30.09
C ASN A 256 -12.72 0.55 28.58
N VAL A 257 -13.26 1.65 28.06
CA VAL A 257 -13.26 1.94 26.63
C VAL A 257 -12.62 3.30 26.40
N ARG A 258 -11.59 3.31 25.56
CA ARG A 258 -10.90 4.54 25.12
C ARG A 258 -11.28 4.82 23.68
N VAL A 259 -11.44 6.10 23.35
CA VAL A 259 -11.81 6.57 22.01
C VAL A 259 -10.86 7.67 21.60
N GLN A 260 -10.47 7.64 20.33
CA GLN A 260 -9.71 8.70 19.69
C GLN A 260 -10.33 9.00 18.31
N VAL A 261 -10.56 10.29 18.06
CA VAL A 261 -11.02 10.80 16.78
C VAL A 261 -9.94 11.74 16.24
N ASP A 262 -9.22 11.28 15.23
CA ASP A 262 -8.19 12.10 14.57
C ASP A 262 -8.87 13.08 13.61
N PRO A 263 -8.60 14.40 13.70
CA PRO A 263 -9.16 15.40 12.78
C PRO A 263 -8.92 15.08 11.30
N THR A 264 -7.78 14.48 10.95
CA THR A 264 -7.43 14.12 9.58
C THR A 264 -8.20 12.92 9.06
N MET A 265 -8.84 12.14 9.93
CA MET A 265 -9.71 11.01 9.56
C MET A 265 -11.17 11.42 9.41
N CYS A 266 -11.44 12.73 9.43
CA CYS A 266 -12.73 13.33 9.16
C CYS A 266 -12.74 14.03 7.80
N HIS A 267 -13.67 13.64 6.94
CA HIS A 267 -13.84 14.11 5.58
C HIS A 267 -15.19 14.79 5.42
N THR A 268 -15.21 15.92 4.72
CA THR A 268 -16.41 16.54 4.18
C THR A 268 -16.35 16.46 2.66
N LEU A 269 -17.46 16.72 1.98
CA LEU A 269 -17.44 16.85 0.53
C LEU A 269 -16.39 17.92 0.17
N ASN A 270 -15.29 17.47 -0.44
CA ASN A 270 -14.17 18.33 -0.76
C ASN A 270 -14.56 19.26 -1.90
N GLU A 271 -14.80 20.53 -1.59
CA GLU A 271 -14.54 21.64 -2.51
C GLU A 271 -13.01 21.67 -2.70
N LYS A 272 -12.48 20.87 -3.65
CA LYS A 272 -11.05 20.82 -4.01
C LYS A 272 -10.65 22.12 -4.72
N ASP A 273 -10.82 23.25 -4.07
CA ASP A 273 -10.97 24.49 -4.80
C ASP A 273 -9.66 25.08 -5.30
N ASN A 274 -8.50 24.61 -4.83
CA ASN A 274 -7.23 24.94 -5.48
C ASN A 274 -6.10 23.93 -5.21
N LEU A 275 -5.49 23.41 -6.29
CA LEU A 275 -4.23 22.69 -6.20
C LEU A 275 -3.10 23.62 -5.69
N PRO A 276 -2.31 23.20 -4.68
CA PRO A 276 -1.16 23.96 -4.21
C PRO A 276 -0.16 24.25 -5.33
N PHE A 277 0.56 25.37 -5.23
CA PHE A 277 1.59 25.75 -6.21
C PHE A 277 2.62 24.63 -6.42
N SER A 278 3.06 23.95 -5.35
CA SER A 278 4.00 22.83 -5.43
C SER A 278 3.47 21.66 -6.27
N THR A 279 2.18 21.37 -6.18
CA THR A 279 1.53 20.32 -6.98
C THR A 279 1.41 20.75 -8.43
N LYS A 280 0.96 21.99 -8.69
CA LYS A 280 0.91 22.56 -10.06
C LYS A 280 2.30 22.53 -10.72
N LEU A 281 3.34 22.99 -10.01
CA LEU A 281 4.73 22.97 -10.47
C LEU A 281 5.22 21.55 -10.79
N THR A 282 4.94 20.58 -9.90
CA THR A 282 5.35 19.19 -10.12
C THR A 282 4.66 18.61 -11.35
N ILE A 283 3.37 18.85 -11.54
CA ILE A 283 2.62 18.43 -12.74
C ILE A 283 3.24 19.07 -13.99
N MET A 284 3.52 20.38 -13.96
CA MET A 284 4.17 21.08 -15.08
C MET A 284 5.54 20.48 -15.44
N ILE A 285 6.36 20.12 -14.46
CA ILE A 285 7.68 19.49 -14.70
C ILE A 285 7.51 18.11 -15.37
N PHE A 286 6.61 17.27 -14.85
CA PHE A 286 6.37 15.95 -15.42
C PHE A 286 5.79 16.03 -16.83
N SER A 287 4.78 16.88 -17.04
CA SER A 287 4.20 17.13 -18.36
C SER A 287 5.21 17.71 -19.34
N GLY A 288 6.03 18.67 -18.91
CA GLY A 288 7.09 19.28 -19.74
C GLY A 288 8.15 18.26 -20.17
N LEU A 289 8.57 17.36 -19.27
CA LEU A 289 9.50 16.28 -19.60
C LEU A 289 8.89 15.33 -20.64
N LEU A 290 7.64 14.89 -20.43
CA LEU A 290 6.95 14.02 -21.39
C LEU A 290 6.79 14.67 -22.77
N ILE A 291 6.44 15.96 -22.82
CA ILE A 291 6.37 16.71 -24.08
C ILE A 291 7.74 16.74 -24.77
N PHE A 292 8.81 16.97 -24.02
CA PHE A 292 10.17 16.97 -24.55
C PHE A 292 10.60 15.59 -25.09
N GLU A 293 10.22 14.50 -24.42
CA GLU A 293 10.49 13.14 -24.85
C GLU A 293 9.70 12.74 -26.11
N ILE A 294 8.45 13.20 -26.21
CA ILE A 294 7.65 13.07 -27.44
C ILE A 294 8.33 13.83 -28.58
N PHE A 295 8.75 15.08 -28.34
CA PHE A 295 9.52 15.86 -29.31
C PHE A 295 10.82 15.15 -29.73
N ALA A 296 11.58 14.61 -28.78
CA ALA A 296 12.81 13.87 -29.05
C ALA A 296 12.57 12.61 -29.91
N SER A 297 11.42 11.95 -29.71
CA SER A 297 11.00 10.77 -30.48
C SER A 297 10.63 11.14 -31.92
N ILE A 298 9.91 12.25 -32.11
CA ILE A 298 9.58 12.80 -33.44
C ILE A 298 10.87 13.22 -34.14
N TYR A 299 11.75 13.96 -33.46
CA TYR A 299 13.05 14.36 -33.99
C TYR A 299 13.89 13.15 -34.42
N GLU A 300 13.93 12.07 -33.64
CA GLU A 300 14.66 10.87 -34.03
C GLU A 300 14.09 10.21 -35.28
N ASN A 301 12.77 10.19 -35.48
CA ASN A 301 12.18 9.51 -36.62
C ASN A 301 12.19 10.35 -37.90
N PHE A 302 12.03 11.68 -37.80
CA PHE A 302 11.83 12.56 -38.95
C PHE A 302 13.04 13.43 -39.31
N ALA A 303 14.01 13.65 -38.42
CA ALA A 303 15.17 14.47 -38.76
C ALA A 303 16.06 13.79 -39.81
N LEU A 304 16.30 14.50 -40.90
CA LEU A 304 17.24 14.13 -41.97
C LEU A 304 18.66 14.65 -41.61
N GLY A 305 19.68 13.82 -41.76
CA GLY A 305 21.08 14.16 -41.47
C GLY A 305 21.62 13.64 -40.12
N GLU A 306 22.73 14.22 -39.64
CA GLU A 306 23.34 13.84 -38.36
C GLU A 306 22.48 14.28 -37.17
N LYS A 307 22.00 13.31 -36.40
CA LYS A 307 21.10 13.55 -35.27
C LYS A 307 21.87 13.93 -34.02
N ASN A 308 21.40 14.95 -33.31
CA ASN A 308 21.98 15.32 -32.02
C ASN A 308 21.80 14.19 -30.98
N GLN A 309 22.93 13.66 -30.48
CA GLN A 309 22.95 12.55 -29.54
C GLN A 309 22.32 12.90 -28.17
N TYR A 310 22.33 14.17 -27.77
CA TYR A 310 21.70 14.62 -26.53
C TYR A 310 20.17 14.57 -26.63
N ILE A 311 19.60 15.02 -27.75
CA ILE A 311 18.15 14.98 -27.97
C ILE A 311 17.68 13.53 -28.12
N THR A 312 18.35 12.74 -28.96
CA THR A 312 18.01 11.31 -29.16
C THR A 312 18.27 10.42 -27.95
N SER A 313 18.82 10.95 -26.85
CA SER A 313 18.90 10.23 -25.56
C SER A 313 17.54 10.17 -24.86
N PHE A 314 16.67 11.15 -25.10
CA PHE A 314 15.32 11.26 -24.52
C PHE A 314 14.21 10.68 -25.41
N SER A 315 14.56 10.05 -26.54
CA SER A 315 13.57 9.42 -27.41
C SER A 315 12.93 8.20 -26.75
N LEU A 316 11.60 8.24 -26.59
CA LEU A 316 10.78 7.15 -26.05
C LEU A 316 10.88 5.90 -26.93
N ALA A 317 10.73 6.06 -28.25
CA ALA A 317 10.72 4.93 -29.18
C ALA A 317 12.02 4.10 -29.10
N LYS A 318 13.16 4.79 -29.04
CA LYS A 318 14.47 4.17 -28.87
C LYS A 318 14.65 3.53 -27.50
N ASN A 319 14.24 4.22 -26.43
CA ASN A 319 14.38 3.71 -25.07
C ASN A 319 13.50 2.47 -24.83
N ILE A 320 12.25 2.48 -25.29
CA ILE A 320 11.35 1.31 -25.26
C ILE A 320 11.99 0.13 -26.00
N THR A 321 12.47 0.36 -27.22
CA THR A 321 13.13 -0.69 -28.02
C THR A 321 14.38 -1.23 -27.30
N SER A 322 15.19 -0.34 -26.71
CA SER A 322 16.39 -0.72 -25.95
C SER A 322 16.07 -1.51 -24.67
N LEU A 323 14.92 -1.27 -24.04
CA LEU A 323 14.47 -2.01 -22.87
C LEU A 323 14.25 -3.48 -23.19
N PHE A 324 13.58 -3.78 -24.30
CA PHE A 324 13.28 -5.16 -24.71
C PHE A 324 14.46 -5.88 -25.39
N ILE A 325 15.44 -5.15 -25.93
CA ILE A 325 16.63 -5.77 -26.53
C ILE A 325 17.57 -6.35 -25.45
N ILE A 326 17.77 -7.66 -25.48
CA ILE A 326 18.66 -8.38 -24.56
C ILE A 326 20.02 -8.61 -25.23
N LYS A 327 21.09 -8.00 -24.70
CA LYS A 327 22.47 -8.20 -25.15
C LYS A 327 23.30 -8.87 -24.06
N LYS A 328 23.99 -9.96 -24.40
CA LYS A 328 24.97 -10.61 -23.51
C LYS A 328 26.32 -9.92 -23.67
N SER A 329 26.88 -9.41 -22.58
CA SER A 329 28.21 -8.79 -22.59
C SER A 329 29.28 -9.81 -22.20
N PRO A 330 30.47 -9.78 -22.81
CA PRO A 330 31.58 -10.65 -22.40
C PRO A 330 32.03 -10.28 -20.97
N GLY A 331 31.98 -11.26 -20.06
CA GLY A 331 32.30 -11.07 -18.63
C GLY A 331 31.09 -10.78 -17.73
N ASP A 332 29.87 -10.93 -18.24
CA ASP A 332 28.65 -10.81 -17.47
C ASP A 332 28.44 -11.98 -16.48
N LEU A 333 28.00 -11.67 -15.27
CA LEU A 333 27.80 -12.65 -14.20
C LEU A 333 26.39 -13.23 -14.28
N GLN A 334 26.23 -14.25 -15.13
CA GLN A 334 24.92 -14.82 -15.51
C GLN A 334 23.99 -15.15 -14.33
N ALA A 335 24.53 -15.71 -13.25
CA ALA A 335 23.75 -16.09 -12.07
C ALA A 335 23.06 -14.89 -11.38
N VAL A 336 23.64 -13.69 -11.49
CA VAL A 336 23.15 -12.49 -10.82
C VAL A 336 21.77 -12.08 -11.33
N HIS A 337 21.47 -12.32 -12.61
CA HIS A 337 20.17 -11.96 -13.19
C HIS A 337 19.01 -12.70 -12.52
N GLY A 338 19.09 -14.02 -12.45
CA GLY A 338 18.06 -14.85 -11.83
C GLY A 338 17.95 -14.62 -10.32
N ILE A 339 19.09 -14.47 -9.62
CA ILE A 339 19.09 -14.21 -8.17
C ILE A 339 18.39 -12.87 -7.85
N ARG A 340 18.63 -11.82 -8.66
CA ARG A 340 17.92 -10.53 -8.52
C ARG A 340 16.43 -10.68 -8.76
N MET A 341 16.02 -11.44 -9.78
CA MET A 341 14.61 -11.64 -10.08
C MET A 341 13.87 -12.35 -8.95
N ILE A 342 14.40 -13.47 -8.48
CA ILE A 342 13.78 -14.26 -7.41
C ILE A 342 13.66 -13.42 -6.14
N ASN A 343 14.75 -12.76 -5.71
CA ASN A 343 14.71 -11.94 -4.49
C ASN A 343 13.84 -10.69 -4.65
N ALA A 344 13.73 -10.09 -5.83
CA ALA A 344 12.81 -8.98 -6.05
C ALA A 344 11.35 -9.43 -5.92
N ILE A 345 10.97 -10.57 -6.52
CA ILE A 345 9.61 -11.10 -6.41
C ILE A 345 9.27 -11.44 -4.95
N LEU A 346 10.19 -12.12 -4.24
CA LEU A 346 10.00 -12.44 -2.82
C LEU A 346 9.89 -11.17 -1.96
N LEU A 347 10.69 -10.14 -2.26
CA LEU A 347 10.61 -8.86 -1.57
C LEU A 347 9.27 -8.15 -1.80
N VAL A 348 8.75 -8.18 -3.03
CA VAL A 348 7.43 -7.61 -3.35
C VAL A 348 6.32 -8.34 -2.59
N LEU A 349 6.38 -9.67 -2.51
CA LEU A 349 5.44 -10.47 -1.71
C LEU A 349 5.55 -10.15 -0.21
N ALA A 350 6.77 -9.99 0.30
CA ALA A 350 7.00 -9.64 1.70
C ALA A 350 6.41 -8.27 2.05
N HIS A 351 6.64 -7.25 1.20
CA HIS A 351 6.06 -5.93 1.39
C HIS A 351 4.54 -5.92 1.20
N LYS A 352 4.01 -6.70 0.25
CA LYS A 352 2.56 -6.85 0.06
C LYS A 352 1.90 -7.39 1.30
N SER A 353 2.54 -8.32 2.01
CA SER A 353 2.00 -8.88 3.25
C SER A 353 1.72 -7.80 4.31
N MET A 354 2.55 -6.75 4.40
CA MET A 354 2.30 -5.62 5.30
C MET A 354 1.10 -4.77 4.85
N ALA A 355 0.96 -4.50 3.56
CA ALA A 355 -0.15 -3.72 3.03
C ALA A 355 -1.50 -4.44 3.19
N VAL A 356 -1.51 -5.76 3.01
CA VAL A 356 -2.70 -6.63 3.21
C VAL A 356 -3.23 -6.51 4.65
N LEU A 357 -2.37 -6.32 5.65
CA LEU A 357 -2.76 -6.20 7.05
C LEU A 357 -3.52 -4.91 7.40
N PHE A 358 -3.48 -3.90 6.53
CA PHE A 358 -4.29 -2.67 6.69
C PHE A 358 -5.74 -2.86 6.25
N LEU A 359 -6.02 -3.82 5.37
CA LEU A 359 -7.35 -3.97 4.79
C LEU A 359 -8.34 -4.54 5.83
N PRO A 360 -9.60 -4.06 5.83
CA PRO A 360 -10.63 -4.61 6.68
C PRO A 360 -11.12 -5.96 6.14
N TYR A 361 -11.10 -6.99 6.99
CA TYR A 361 -11.59 -8.33 6.66
C TYR A 361 -12.66 -8.79 7.63
N PHE A 362 -13.68 -9.48 7.12
CA PHE A 362 -14.69 -10.10 7.99
C PHE A 362 -14.21 -11.42 8.62
N ASN A 363 -13.21 -12.07 8.03
CA ASN A 363 -12.48 -13.24 8.55
C ASN A 363 -11.03 -12.89 8.90
N ARG A 364 -10.83 -11.77 9.61
CA ARG A 364 -9.50 -11.29 10.01
C ARG A 364 -8.75 -12.28 10.91
N THR A 365 -9.45 -13.08 11.71
CA THR A 365 -8.83 -14.12 12.56
C THR A 365 -8.17 -15.20 11.73
N GLU A 366 -8.84 -15.69 10.69
CA GLU A 366 -8.24 -16.61 9.71
C GLU A 366 -7.00 -16.00 9.04
N ALA A 367 -7.06 -14.71 8.67
CA ALA A 367 -5.91 -14.01 8.12
C ALA A 367 -4.69 -14.04 9.05
N ALA A 368 -4.92 -13.81 10.35
CA ALA A 368 -3.89 -13.93 11.37
C ALA A 368 -3.36 -15.36 11.45
N GLU A 369 -4.22 -16.38 11.54
CA GLU A 369 -3.83 -17.79 11.64
C GLU A 369 -3.01 -18.29 10.44
N TYR A 370 -3.33 -17.86 9.22
CA TYR A 370 -2.55 -18.17 8.02
C TYR A 370 -1.12 -17.66 8.12
N LEU A 371 -0.94 -16.47 8.70
CA LEU A 371 0.39 -15.93 8.95
C LEU A 371 1.14 -16.74 10.00
N GLY A 372 0.48 -17.56 10.84
CA GLY A 372 1.17 -18.43 11.81
C GLY A 372 1.75 -19.71 11.21
N ARG A 373 1.48 -20.01 9.94
CA ARG A 373 1.94 -21.24 9.29
C ARG A 373 3.41 -21.12 8.85
N PRO A 374 4.17 -22.24 8.76
CA PRO A 374 5.60 -22.19 8.41
C PRO A 374 5.93 -21.52 7.07
N PHE A 375 5.06 -21.61 6.07
CA PHE A 375 5.28 -20.96 4.77
C PHE A 375 5.17 -19.43 4.83
N SER A 376 4.56 -18.87 5.88
CA SER A 376 4.39 -17.42 6.07
C SER A 376 5.71 -16.67 6.27
N VAL A 377 6.84 -17.39 6.46
CA VAL A 377 8.17 -16.77 6.53
C VAL A 377 8.42 -15.88 5.32
N ILE A 378 7.84 -16.23 4.16
CA ILE A 378 7.86 -15.42 2.94
C ILE A 378 7.39 -13.97 3.17
N GLY A 379 6.38 -13.77 4.02
CA GLY A 379 5.84 -12.46 4.36
C GLY A 379 6.59 -11.76 5.49
N ARG A 380 7.14 -12.53 6.44
CA ARG A 380 7.63 -12.04 7.74
C ARG A 380 9.14 -11.74 7.78
N ALA A 381 9.91 -12.23 6.82
CA ALA A 381 11.37 -12.13 6.81
C ALA A 381 11.90 -11.24 5.66
N ALA A 382 11.30 -10.07 5.44
CA ALA A 382 11.63 -9.17 4.33
C ALA A 382 13.14 -8.83 4.22
N SER A 383 13.84 -8.71 5.36
CA SER A 383 15.30 -8.45 5.39
C SER A 383 16.11 -9.47 4.56
N LEU A 384 15.74 -10.75 4.58
CA LEU A 384 16.47 -11.80 3.86
C LEU A 384 16.49 -11.54 2.37
N TYR A 385 15.40 -11.03 1.79
CA TYR A 385 15.33 -10.77 0.35
C TYR A 385 16.14 -9.53 -0.07
N THR A 386 16.40 -8.63 0.87
CA THR A 386 17.21 -7.43 0.62
C THR A 386 18.72 -7.70 0.68
N ASP A 387 19.16 -8.64 1.53
CA ASP A 387 20.58 -8.94 1.76
C ASP A 387 21.33 -9.40 0.48
N PRO A 388 20.75 -10.22 -0.43
CA PRO A 388 21.37 -10.56 -1.71
C PRO A 388 21.64 -9.35 -2.60
N PHE A 389 20.80 -8.32 -2.58
CA PHE A 389 21.07 -7.09 -3.36
C PHE A 389 22.29 -6.35 -2.81
N ILE A 390 22.44 -6.27 -1.48
CA ILE A 390 23.60 -5.67 -0.81
C ILE A 390 24.87 -6.47 -1.15
N MET A 391 24.81 -7.80 -1.06
CA MET A 391 25.93 -8.66 -1.45
C MET A 391 26.29 -8.53 -2.93
N ILE A 392 25.32 -8.50 -3.84
CA ILE A 392 25.56 -8.31 -5.27
C ILE A 392 26.19 -6.94 -5.54
N SER A 393 25.79 -5.90 -4.80
CA SER A 393 26.40 -4.58 -4.91
C SER A 393 27.88 -4.60 -4.52
N GLY A 394 28.24 -5.24 -3.41
CA GLY A 394 29.64 -5.44 -3.00
C GLY A 394 30.44 -6.28 -4.02
N LEU A 395 29.83 -7.35 -4.55
CA LEU A 395 30.38 -8.21 -5.60
C LEU A 395 30.71 -7.44 -6.87
N LEU A 396 29.75 -6.71 -7.43
CA LEU A 396 29.95 -5.99 -8.69
C LEU A 396 30.91 -4.80 -8.51
N THR A 397 30.86 -4.14 -7.34
CA THR A 397 31.76 -3.04 -7.01
C THR A 397 33.21 -3.53 -6.93
N SER A 398 33.47 -4.59 -6.15
CA SER A 398 34.81 -5.18 -6.06
C SER A 398 35.31 -5.74 -7.39
N TYR A 399 34.47 -6.49 -8.11
CA TYR A 399 34.83 -7.07 -9.40
C TYR A 399 35.20 -6.03 -10.47
N SER A 400 34.48 -4.90 -10.48
CA SER A 400 34.73 -3.78 -11.40
C SER A 400 35.96 -2.97 -11.00
N LEU A 401 36.05 -2.54 -9.73
CA LEU A 401 37.14 -1.70 -9.24
C LEU A 401 38.50 -2.43 -9.26
N MET A 402 38.53 -3.72 -8.90
CA MET A 402 39.74 -4.52 -9.03
C MET A 402 40.18 -4.65 -10.48
N GLY A 403 39.24 -4.89 -11.41
CA GLY A 403 39.56 -4.97 -12.83
C GLY A 403 40.12 -3.65 -13.41
N LYS A 404 39.73 -2.50 -12.84
CA LYS A 404 40.33 -1.20 -13.16
C LYS A 404 41.73 -1.07 -12.55
N LEU A 405 41.90 -1.41 -11.27
CA LEU A 405 43.21 -1.39 -10.59
C LEU A 405 44.25 -2.30 -11.25
N GLU A 406 43.86 -3.50 -11.69
CA GLU A 406 44.72 -4.43 -12.43
C GLU A 406 45.22 -3.85 -13.76
N LYS A 407 44.42 -2.97 -14.40
CA LYS A 407 44.74 -2.37 -15.70
C LYS A 407 45.49 -1.03 -15.59
N SER A 408 45.07 -0.15 -14.69
CA SER A 408 45.54 1.24 -14.62
C SER A 408 46.28 1.60 -13.32
N GLY A 409 46.23 0.74 -12.30
CA GLY A 409 46.79 1.02 -10.97
C GLY A 409 46.11 2.17 -10.20
N LYS A 410 45.14 2.87 -10.80
CA LYS A 410 44.47 4.06 -10.24
C LYS A 410 42.95 3.94 -10.41
N ILE A 411 42.20 4.38 -9.39
CA ILE A 411 40.73 4.52 -9.43
C ILE A 411 40.38 6.01 -9.37
N ASN A 412 39.53 6.46 -10.29
CA ASN A 412 38.92 7.78 -10.19
C ASN A 412 37.63 7.69 -9.36
N ILE A 413 37.76 7.82 -8.04
CA ILE A 413 36.66 7.63 -7.08
C ILE A 413 35.47 8.57 -7.40
N LEU A 414 35.74 9.83 -7.70
CA LEU A 414 34.71 10.82 -8.03
C LEU A 414 33.87 10.39 -9.24
N GLN A 415 34.52 9.86 -10.29
CA GLN A 415 33.84 9.36 -11.48
C GLN A 415 32.94 8.15 -11.18
N GLU A 416 33.36 7.25 -10.29
CA GLU A 416 32.54 6.10 -9.87
C GLU A 416 31.30 6.55 -9.09
N TYR A 417 31.47 7.51 -8.17
CA TYR A 417 30.36 8.08 -7.40
C TYR A 417 29.36 8.81 -8.30
N MET A 418 29.84 9.71 -9.17
CA MET A 418 28.98 10.41 -10.12
C MET A 418 28.25 9.44 -11.05
N SER A 419 28.95 8.44 -11.58
CA SER A 419 28.36 7.42 -12.45
C SER A 419 27.22 6.65 -11.79
N ARG A 420 27.31 6.41 -10.47
CA ARG A 420 26.24 5.78 -9.69
C ARG A 420 25.09 6.74 -9.40
N LEU A 421 25.37 7.99 -9.04
CA LEU A 421 24.34 9.00 -8.78
C LEU A 421 23.45 9.25 -10.00
N TYR A 422 24.03 9.40 -11.20
CA TYR A 422 23.27 9.53 -12.45
C TYR A 422 22.34 8.35 -12.75
N ARG A 423 22.63 7.17 -12.20
CA ARG A 423 21.80 5.98 -12.38
C ARG A 423 20.63 5.94 -11.38
N ILE A 424 20.87 6.34 -10.14
CA ILE A 424 19.94 6.12 -9.02
C ILE A 424 19.03 7.35 -8.81
N LEU A 425 19.62 8.53 -8.81
CA LEU A 425 18.98 9.77 -8.35
C LEU A 425 17.77 10.21 -9.19
N PRO A 426 17.78 10.15 -10.54
CA PRO A 426 16.65 10.65 -11.35
C PRO A 426 15.33 9.96 -11.02
N ASN A 427 15.29 8.63 -11.04
CA ASN A 427 14.09 7.86 -10.67
C ASN A 427 13.68 8.10 -9.22
N PHE A 428 14.66 8.21 -8.33
CA PHE A 428 14.39 8.38 -6.90
C PHE A 428 13.73 9.73 -6.61
N ALA A 429 14.25 10.80 -7.23
CA ALA A 429 13.68 12.14 -7.16
C ALA A 429 12.29 12.20 -7.79
N ALA A 430 12.10 11.58 -8.96
CA ALA A 430 10.80 11.51 -9.63
C ALA A 430 9.74 10.81 -8.75
N LEU A 431 10.09 9.66 -8.15
CA LEU A 431 9.18 8.94 -7.27
C LEU A 431 8.80 9.78 -6.04
N ILE A 432 9.77 10.42 -5.39
CA ILE A 432 9.51 11.27 -4.22
C ILE A 432 8.60 12.43 -4.60
N ALA A 433 8.87 13.11 -5.71
CA ALA A 433 8.03 14.21 -6.18
C ALA A 433 6.58 13.74 -6.47
N PHE A 434 6.42 12.60 -7.14
CA PHE A 434 5.11 12.00 -7.41
C PHE A 434 4.35 11.68 -6.12
N CYS A 435 4.96 10.93 -5.20
CA CYS A 435 4.31 10.52 -3.94
C CYS A 435 4.00 11.70 -3.01
N THR A 436 4.82 12.76 -3.06
CA THR A 436 4.66 13.93 -2.19
C THR A 436 3.60 14.87 -2.73
N PHE A 437 3.62 15.16 -4.03
CA PHE A 437 2.84 16.28 -4.58
C PHE A 437 1.69 15.86 -5.50
N ILE A 438 1.73 14.68 -6.12
CA ILE A 438 0.70 14.24 -7.07
C ILE A 438 -0.22 13.19 -6.43
N LEU A 439 0.35 12.13 -5.85
CA LEU A 439 -0.41 10.99 -5.33
C LEU A 439 -1.57 11.37 -4.38
N PRO A 440 -1.42 12.29 -3.40
CA PRO A 440 -2.51 12.65 -2.48
C PRO A 440 -3.75 13.25 -3.13
N TRP A 441 -3.63 13.75 -4.36
CA TRP A 441 -4.71 14.43 -5.09
C TRP A 441 -5.45 13.51 -6.08
N LEU A 442 -4.94 12.30 -6.32
CA LEU A 442 -5.48 11.39 -7.34
C LEU A 442 -6.83 10.76 -6.95
N ASN A 443 -7.07 10.52 -5.66
CA ASN A 443 -8.27 9.86 -5.18
C ASN A 443 -8.56 10.26 -3.72
N ASP A 444 -9.52 9.61 -3.09
CA ASP A 444 -9.90 9.71 -1.69
C ASP A 444 -10.42 8.37 -1.15
N GLY A 445 -10.76 8.32 0.14
CA GLY A 445 -11.35 7.17 0.79
C GLY A 445 -11.14 7.15 2.31
N PRO A 446 -11.80 6.22 3.03
CA PRO A 446 -11.78 6.14 4.50
C PRO A 446 -10.39 6.11 5.13
N MET A 447 -9.43 5.45 4.49
CA MET A 447 -8.06 5.30 5.00
C MET A 447 -7.04 6.15 4.24
N TRP A 448 -7.48 6.97 3.26
CA TRP A 448 -6.59 7.72 2.37
C TRP A 448 -5.67 8.66 3.14
N ASN A 449 -6.19 9.39 4.13
CA ASN A 449 -5.39 10.33 4.90
C ASN A 449 -4.35 9.64 5.79
N LEU A 450 -4.67 8.46 6.32
CA LEU A 450 -3.76 7.65 7.13
C LEU A 450 -2.57 7.10 6.31
N VAL A 451 -2.82 6.59 5.10
CA VAL A 451 -1.80 5.86 4.32
C VAL A 451 -1.14 6.68 3.21
N VAL A 452 -1.82 7.70 2.67
CA VAL A 452 -1.32 8.54 1.58
C VAL A 452 -0.99 9.95 2.07
N THR A 453 -1.95 10.68 2.63
CA THR A 453 -1.75 12.10 2.98
C THR A 453 -0.70 12.29 4.07
N HIS A 454 -0.80 11.55 5.18
CA HIS A 454 0.19 11.58 6.25
C HIS A 454 1.60 11.22 5.73
N HIS A 455 1.68 10.27 4.79
CA HIS A 455 2.95 9.91 4.16
C HIS A 455 3.53 11.07 3.33
N SER A 456 2.69 11.74 2.53
CA SER A 456 3.06 12.93 1.77
C SER A 456 3.56 14.05 2.68
N ASP A 457 2.91 14.30 3.82
CA ASP A 457 3.30 15.37 4.74
C ASP A 457 4.67 15.15 5.37
N ILE A 458 4.99 13.91 5.75
CA ILE A 458 6.34 13.52 6.18
C ILE A 458 7.36 13.79 5.05
N CYS A 459 7.00 13.44 3.81
CA CYS A 459 7.87 13.69 2.67
C CYS A 459 8.08 15.17 2.36
N LYS A 460 7.07 16.03 2.48
CA LYS A 460 7.23 17.50 2.33
C LYS A 460 8.28 18.06 3.28
N LYS A 461 8.37 17.51 4.50
CA LYS A 461 9.32 17.96 5.53
C LYS A 461 10.72 17.37 5.36
N TYR A 462 10.84 16.11 4.94
CA TYR A 462 12.09 15.34 5.04
C TYR A 462 12.63 14.76 3.73
N TRP A 463 12.07 15.11 2.57
CA TRP A 463 12.54 14.62 1.26
C TRP A 463 14.06 14.81 1.02
N TRP A 464 14.64 15.90 1.53
CA TRP A 464 16.05 16.22 1.36
C TRP A 464 16.98 15.16 2.00
N ARG A 465 16.55 14.50 3.09
CA ARG A 465 17.31 13.43 3.76
C ARG A 465 17.49 12.22 2.84
N ASN A 466 16.47 11.92 2.04
CA ASN A 466 16.51 10.85 1.04
C ASN A 466 17.46 11.18 -0.11
N MET A 467 17.43 12.42 -0.61
CA MET A 467 18.32 12.84 -1.70
C MET A 467 19.80 12.77 -1.32
N LEU A 468 20.11 12.97 -0.04
CA LEU A 468 21.47 12.81 0.51
C LEU A 468 21.78 11.36 0.93
N PHE A 469 20.83 10.43 0.82
CA PHE A 469 20.96 9.04 1.28
C PHE A 469 21.34 8.89 2.77
N ILE A 470 20.93 9.84 3.62
CA ILE A 470 21.21 9.83 5.08
C ILE A 470 19.99 9.51 5.93
N HIS A 471 18.83 9.32 5.30
CA HIS A 471 17.54 9.07 5.97
C HIS A 471 17.54 7.90 6.96
N ASN A 472 18.44 6.93 6.80
CA ASN A 472 18.61 5.80 7.71
C ASN A 472 19.02 6.16 9.15
N TYR A 473 19.52 7.39 9.39
CA TYR A 473 19.97 7.83 10.71
C TYR A 473 18.94 8.66 11.48
N PHE A 474 17.77 8.94 10.89
CA PHE A 474 16.77 9.86 11.46
C PHE A 474 15.47 9.16 11.89
N GLY A 475 15.56 7.86 12.20
CA GLY A 475 14.42 7.05 12.62
C GLY A 475 13.52 6.65 11.45
N PHE A 476 12.95 5.46 11.56
CA PHE A 476 12.02 4.88 10.61
C PHE A 476 10.75 5.71 10.60
N GLN A 477 10.18 6.10 11.76
CA GLN A 477 8.91 6.85 11.91
C GLN A 477 8.82 8.13 11.06
N ASP A 478 9.93 8.83 10.86
CA ASP A 478 9.99 10.10 10.11
C ASP A 478 10.62 9.96 8.71
N MET A 479 10.86 8.73 8.26
CA MET A 479 11.46 8.47 6.96
C MET A 479 10.44 8.66 5.82
N CYS A 480 10.76 9.53 4.87
CA CYS A 480 10.01 9.63 3.62
C CYS A 480 10.27 8.38 2.76
N LEU A 481 9.21 7.71 2.28
CA LEU A 481 9.28 6.42 1.58
C LEU A 481 10.14 5.37 2.30
N THR A 482 9.59 4.76 3.35
CA THR A 482 10.32 3.85 4.23
C THR A 482 10.97 2.66 3.55
N HIS A 483 10.41 2.16 2.46
CA HIS A 483 11.00 1.05 1.73
C HIS A 483 12.40 1.39 1.20
N THR A 484 12.71 2.66 0.97
CA THR A 484 13.97 3.15 0.39
C THR A 484 15.16 3.11 1.34
N HIS A 485 14.98 2.67 2.60
CA HIS A 485 16.09 2.49 3.55
C HIS A 485 17.22 1.63 2.98
N HIS A 486 16.86 0.55 2.25
CA HIS A 486 17.82 -0.35 1.62
C HIS A 486 18.68 0.35 0.56
N LEU A 487 18.08 1.26 -0.22
CA LEU A 487 18.81 2.07 -1.19
C LEU A 487 19.82 3.01 -0.51
N GLY A 488 19.44 3.55 0.66
CA GLY A 488 20.34 4.31 1.52
C GLY A 488 21.53 3.46 1.97
N ILE A 489 21.27 2.27 2.53
CA ILE A 489 22.32 1.35 3.03
C ILE A 489 23.31 1.00 1.91
N ASP A 490 22.78 0.62 0.75
CA ASP A 490 23.58 0.25 -0.41
C ASP A 490 24.47 1.40 -0.91
N THR A 491 23.94 2.62 -0.94
CA THR A 491 24.70 3.81 -1.35
C THR A 491 25.76 4.19 -0.30
N GLN A 492 25.42 4.12 0.99
CA GLN A 492 26.33 4.39 2.09
C GLN A 492 27.51 3.40 2.12
N LEU A 493 27.25 2.11 1.97
CA LEU A 493 28.30 1.08 1.89
C LEU A 493 29.14 1.21 0.61
N PHE A 494 28.54 1.60 -0.51
CA PHE A 494 29.26 1.88 -1.74
C PHE A 494 30.26 3.03 -1.61
N PHE A 495 29.94 4.07 -0.84
CA PHE A 495 30.89 5.16 -0.62
C PHE A 495 32.16 4.67 0.11
N VAL A 496 32.06 3.70 1.01
CA VAL A 496 33.24 3.14 1.71
C VAL A 496 33.95 2.05 0.90
N ALA A 497 33.27 1.44 -0.08
CA ALA A 497 33.76 0.29 -0.84
C ALA A 497 35.11 0.49 -1.56
N PRO A 498 35.43 1.64 -2.21
CA PRO A 498 36.72 1.83 -2.87
C PRO A 498 37.91 1.62 -1.92
N PHE A 499 37.81 2.06 -0.67
CA PHE A 499 38.86 1.89 0.34
C PHE A 499 39.02 0.42 0.74
N MET A 500 37.90 -0.28 0.93
CA MET A 500 37.88 -1.71 1.25
C MET A 500 38.51 -2.54 0.12
N VAL A 501 38.12 -2.26 -1.12
CA VAL A 501 38.63 -2.94 -2.31
C VAL A 501 40.11 -2.64 -2.54
N TYR A 502 40.52 -1.37 -2.39
CA TYR A 502 41.92 -0.97 -2.49
C TYR A 502 42.79 -1.69 -1.44
N GLY A 503 42.31 -1.81 -0.20
CA GLY A 503 43.00 -2.51 0.88
C GLY A 503 43.25 -3.99 0.57
N ILE A 504 42.26 -4.73 0.07
CA ILE A 504 42.46 -6.12 -0.36
C ILE A 504 43.40 -6.20 -1.56
N TRP A 505 43.23 -5.32 -2.55
CA TRP A 505 44.04 -5.36 -3.77
C TRP A 505 45.53 -5.11 -3.46
N LYS A 506 45.84 -4.11 -2.63
CA LYS A 506 47.22 -3.76 -2.27
C LYS A 506 47.83 -4.74 -1.27
N TRP A 507 47.06 -5.17 -0.26
CA TRP A 507 47.52 -6.04 0.81
C TRP A 507 46.55 -7.21 1.03
N PRO A 508 46.58 -8.26 0.20
CA PRO A 508 45.55 -9.29 0.21
C PRO A 508 45.38 -10.01 1.54
N LYS A 509 46.47 -10.32 2.26
CA LYS A 509 46.39 -10.97 3.59
C LYS A 509 45.86 -10.02 4.66
N LYS A 510 46.50 -8.84 4.83
CA LYS A 510 46.13 -7.86 5.86
C LYS A 510 44.76 -7.26 5.60
N GLY A 511 44.46 -6.89 4.35
CA GLY A 511 43.15 -6.39 3.93
C GLY A 511 42.04 -7.40 4.15
N SER A 512 42.26 -8.68 3.83
CA SER A 512 41.27 -9.72 4.14
C SER A 512 41.05 -9.90 5.65
N ALA A 513 42.11 -9.86 6.46
CA ALA A 513 42.00 -9.93 7.91
C ALA A 513 41.20 -8.74 8.50
N VAL A 514 41.46 -7.52 8.03
CA VAL A 514 40.72 -6.32 8.44
C VAL A 514 39.25 -6.41 8.04
N LEU A 515 38.93 -6.84 6.82
CA LEU A 515 37.54 -6.99 6.40
C LEU A 515 36.81 -8.11 7.15
N LEU A 516 37.50 -9.21 7.44
CA LEU A 516 36.93 -10.27 8.27
C LEU A 516 36.63 -9.75 9.68
N LEU A 517 37.55 -8.98 10.28
CA LEU A 517 37.33 -8.35 11.58
C LEU A 517 36.11 -7.41 11.54
N LEU A 518 36.00 -6.55 10.53
CA LEU A 518 34.83 -5.67 10.36
C LEU A 518 33.52 -6.43 10.20
N ALA A 519 33.52 -7.54 9.44
CA ALA A 519 32.35 -8.40 9.27
C ALA A 519 31.94 -9.10 10.57
N VAL A 520 32.92 -9.55 11.39
CA VAL A 520 32.67 -10.12 12.71
C VAL A 520 32.12 -9.06 13.66
N LEU A 521 32.74 -7.88 13.73
CA LEU A 521 32.28 -6.78 14.57
C LEU A 521 30.85 -6.32 14.21
N SER A 522 30.54 -6.20 12.92
CA SER A 522 29.18 -5.91 12.43
C SER A 522 28.16 -6.96 12.90
N THR A 523 28.52 -8.24 12.82
CA THR A 523 27.66 -9.35 13.23
C THR A 523 27.45 -9.40 14.75
N VAL A 524 28.53 -9.23 15.51
CA VAL A 524 28.49 -9.20 16.98
C VAL A 524 27.71 -7.98 17.46
N ALA A 525 27.91 -6.81 16.87
CA ALA A 525 27.14 -5.61 17.19
C ALA A 525 25.64 -5.83 16.93
N ARG A 526 25.29 -6.46 15.81
CA ARG A 526 23.89 -6.80 15.50
C ARG A 526 23.30 -7.76 16.52
N TYR A 527 24.03 -8.82 16.90
CA TYR A 527 23.59 -9.76 17.95
C TYR A 527 23.37 -9.03 19.28
N TYR A 528 24.38 -8.28 19.72
CA TYR A 528 24.39 -7.57 21.00
C TYR A 528 23.24 -6.58 21.11
N VAL A 529 23.03 -5.74 20.10
CA VAL A 529 21.93 -4.75 20.07
C VAL A 529 20.58 -5.46 20.06
N THR A 530 20.42 -6.53 19.26
CA THR A 530 19.15 -7.29 19.21
C THR A 530 18.82 -7.92 20.56
N TYR A 531 19.80 -8.49 21.23
CA TYR A 531 19.63 -9.14 22.54
C TYR A 531 19.33 -8.13 23.65
N THR A 532 20.17 -7.11 23.78
CA THR A 532 20.10 -6.12 24.87
C THR A 532 18.86 -5.24 24.79
N MET A 533 18.46 -4.84 23.57
CA MET A 533 17.28 -4.00 23.35
C MET A 533 16.00 -4.81 23.11
N GLN A 534 16.04 -6.14 23.23
CA GLN A 534 14.90 -7.05 23.02
C GLN A 534 14.20 -6.81 21.66
N LEU A 535 15.00 -6.75 20.59
CA LEU A 535 14.50 -6.53 19.23
C LEU A 535 14.17 -7.85 18.53
N SER A 536 13.44 -7.80 17.42
CA SER A 536 13.13 -8.98 16.62
C SER A 536 13.06 -8.69 15.12
N ASN A 537 14.03 -9.19 14.37
CA ASN A 537 14.03 -9.09 12.90
C ASN A 537 12.95 -9.97 12.22
N TYR A 538 12.30 -10.85 12.98
CA TYR A 538 11.20 -11.68 12.54
C TYR A 538 9.92 -11.27 13.27
N VAL A 539 8.85 -11.00 12.52
CA VAL A 539 7.55 -10.61 13.10
C VAL A 539 6.85 -11.83 13.68
N HIS A 540 6.73 -11.87 15.00
CA HIS A 540 6.02 -12.90 15.76
C HIS A 540 4.67 -12.37 16.28
N PHE A 541 3.78 -13.27 16.69
CA PHE A 541 2.49 -12.85 17.25
C PHE A 541 2.65 -12.06 18.54
N GLY A 542 1.93 -10.95 18.63
CA GLY A 542 1.99 -10.09 19.81
C GLY A 542 3.18 -9.14 19.84
N THR A 543 3.96 -9.05 18.74
CA THR A 543 4.98 -8.00 18.58
C THR A 543 4.31 -6.65 18.78
N SER A 544 4.85 -5.82 19.68
CA SER A 544 4.31 -4.47 19.89
C SER A 544 4.74 -3.52 18.77
N VAL A 545 3.89 -2.56 18.42
CA VAL A 545 4.23 -1.51 17.44
C VAL A 545 5.52 -0.79 17.84
N LYS A 546 5.68 -0.47 19.13
CA LYS A 546 6.91 0.10 19.70
C LYS A 546 8.16 -0.77 19.44
N GLN A 547 8.07 -2.08 19.66
CA GLN A 547 9.19 -3.00 19.39
C GLN A 547 9.52 -3.06 17.91
N LEU A 548 8.53 -2.99 17.02
CA LEU A 548 8.74 -2.99 15.57
C LEU A 548 9.47 -1.74 15.09
N PHE A 549 9.07 -0.54 15.55
CA PHE A 549 9.80 0.70 15.25
C PHE A 549 11.19 0.72 15.89
N SER A 550 11.34 0.28 17.14
CA SER A 550 12.67 0.18 17.77
C SER A 550 13.60 -0.79 17.02
N THR A 551 13.06 -1.91 16.53
CA THR A 551 13.81 -2.85 15.68
C THR A 551 14.19 -2.19 14.35
N ALA A 552 13.27 -1.42 13.77
CA ALA A 552 13.52 -0.69 12.54
C ALA A 552 14.70 0.28 12.70
N ASP A 553 14.66 1.12 13.74
CA ASP A 553 15.58 2.23 13.99
C ASP A 553 16.97 1.76 14.42
N ASN A 554 17.02 0.82 15.36
CA ASN A 554 18.26 0.46 16.04
C ASN A 554 18.98 -0.74 15.40
N MET A 555 18.37 -1.42 14.44
CA MET A 555 18.94 -2.63 13.83
C MET A 555 18.71 -2.72 12.32
N TYR A 556 17.45 -2.62 11.88
CA TYR A 556 17.06 -3.00 10.52
C TYR A 556 17.60 -2.04 9.44
N ILE A 557 17.53 -0.73 9.66
CA ILE A 557 17.90 0.30 8.67
C ILE A 557 19.37 0.73 8.74
N LEU A 558 20.13 0.27 9.73
CA LEU A 558 21.50 0.74 9.95
C LEU A 558 22.51 0.04 9.03
N PRO A 559 23.36 0.80 8.31
CA PRO A 559 24.34 0.22 7.39
C PRO A 559 25.37 -0.66 8.08
N ALA A 560 25.77 -0.28 9.30
CA ALA A 560 26.78 -0.99 10.08
C ALA A 560 26.38 -2.45 10.31
N HIS A 561 25.11 -2.74 10.63
CA HIS A 561 24.61 -4.10 10.87
C HIS A 561 24.43 -4.94 9.59
N ARG A 562 24.48 -4.29 8.41
CA ARG A 562 24.40 -4.94 7.10
C ARG A 562 25.75 -5.03 6.39
N ALA A 563 26.81 -4.46 6.97
CA ALA A 563 28.14 -4.46 6.38
C ALA A 563 28.69 -5.88 6.15
N THR A 564 28.36 -6.84 7.02
CA THR A 564 28.78 -8.25 6.90
C THR A 564 28.45 -8.83 5.52
N VAL A 565 27.20 -8.69 5.04
CA VAL A 565 26.78 -9.29 3.76
C VAL A 565 27.37 -8.54 2.56
N TYR A 566 27.63 -7.24 2.69
CA TYR A 566 28.34 -6.46 1.67
C TYR A 566 29.80 -6.90 1.54
N ILE A 567 30.48 -7.12 2.67
CA ILE A 567 31.85 -7.64 2.72
C ILE A 567 31.94 -9.04 2.11
N MET A 568 30.97 -9.92 2.37
CA MET A 568 30.89 -11.23 1.71
C MET A 568 30.83 -11.09 0.18
N GLY A 569 30.09 -10.10 -0.33
CA GLY A 569 30.09 -9.73 -1.75
C GLY A 569 31.46 -9.31 -2.26
N ILE A 570 32.17 -8.44 -1.52
CA ILE A 570 33.54 -8.03 -1.86
C ILE A 570 34.49 -9.24 -1.93
N PHE A 571 34.41 -10.16 -0.97
CA PHE A 571 35.22 -11.39 -0.98
C PHE A 571 34.91 -12.25 -2.19
N LEU A 572 33.64 -12.42 -2.54
CA LEU A 572 33.27 -13.18 -3.74
C LEU A 572 33.82 -12.53 -5.02
N GLY A 573 33.76 -11.20 -5.14
CA GLY A 573 34.34 -10.49 -6.29
C GLY A 573 35.86 -10.64 -6.39
N TYR A 574 36.55 -10.61 -5.25
CA TYR A 574 37.98 -10.91 -5.16
C TYR A 574 38.29 -12.35 -5.61
N LEU A 575 37.52 -13.34 -5.13
CA LEU A 575 37.69 -14.74 -5.48
C LEU A 575 37.46 -14.97 -6.98
N LEU A 576 36.37 -14.44 -7.55
CA LEU A 576 36.08 -14.59 -8.99
C LEU A 576 37.15 -14.01 -9.91
N ARG A 577 37.86 -12.97 -9.48
CA ARG A 577 39.00 -12.41 -10.22
C ARG A 577 40.24 -13.29 -10.13
N LYS A 578 40.56 -13.77 -8.91
CA LYS A 578 41.80 -14.50 -8.66
C LYS A 578 41.75 -15.99 -9.03
N SER A 579 40.60 -16.63 -8.87
CA SER A 579 40.45 -18.10 -9.01
C SER A 579 39.79 -18.52 -10.33
N ARG A 580 40.00 -17.77 -11.42
CA ARG A 580 39.28 -17.99 -12.69
C ARG A 580 39.53 -19.36 -13.34
N ASN A 581 40.68 -19.98 -13.04
CA ASN A 581 41.12 -21.27 -13.61
C ASN A 581 41.17 -22.40 -12.56
N VAL A 582 40.54 -22.23 -11.39
CA VAL A 582 40.53 -23.27 -10.36
C VAL A 582 39.49 -24.33 -10.72
N VAL A 583 39.92 -25.59 -10.80
CA VAL A 583 39.04 -26.74 -11.02
C VAL A 583 38.66 -27.35 -9.67
N LEU A 584 37.37 -27.35 -9.35
CA LEU A 584 36.86 -27.98 -8.13
C LEU A 584 36.68 -29.49 -8.34
N THR A 585 37.05 -30.29 -7.33
CA THR A 585 36.78 -31.73 -7.31
C THR A 585 35.28 -31.99 -7.10
N LYS A 586 34.80 -33.17 -7.51
CA LYS A 586 33.40 -33.58 -7.28
C LYS A 586 33.03 -33.55 -5.79
N THR A 587 33.98 -33.87 -4.90
CA THR A 587 33.79 -33.82 -3.45
C THR A 587 33.58 -32.39 -2.94
N HIS A 588 34.42 -31.44 -3.37
CA HIS A 588 34.25 -30.02 -3.02
C HIS A 588 32.89 -29.48 -3.49
N ILE A 589 32.47 -29.85 -4.70
CA ILE A 589 31.17 -29.44 -5.25
C ILE A 589 30.03 -30.03 -4.41
N ARG A 590 30.08 -31.32 -4.08
CA ARG A 590 29.05 -31.98 -3.26
C ARG A 590 28.96 -31.35 -1.87
N MET A 591 30.09 -31.19 -1.18
CA MET A 591 30.14 -30.58 0.15
C MET A 591 29.61 -29.14 0.14
N GLY A 592 30.04 -28.32 -0.82
CA GLY A 592 29.58 -26.94 -0.90
C GLY A 592 28.11 -26.83 -1.30
N ASN A 593 27.59 -27.71 -2.17
CA ASN A 593 26.16 -27.76 -2.49
C ASN A 593 25.33 -28.17 -1.27
N THR A 594 25.75 -29.19 -0.52
CA THR A 594 25.09 -29.59 0.74
C THR A 594 25.10 -28.44 1.73
N PHE A 595 26.25 -27.78 1.93
CA PHE A 595 26.35 -26.63 2.81
C PHE A 595 25.47 -25.46 2.36
N ALA A 596 25.41 -25.15 1.07
CA ALA A 596 24.58 -24.08 0.52
C ALA A 596 23.09 -24.37 0.72
N VAL A 597 22.63 -25.60 0.48
CA VAL A 597 21.24 -26.02 0.68
C VAL A 597 20.87 -25.98 2.17
N CYS A 598 21.72 -26.53 3.05
CA CYS A 598 21.50 -26.47 4.49
C CYS A 598 21.46 -25.02 4.99
N SER A 599 22.38 -24.17 4.54
CA SER A 599 22.41 -22.75 4.89
C SER A 599 21.14 -22.02 4.45
N PHE A 600 20.67 -22.29 3.22
CA PHE A 600 19.42 -21.75 2.70
C PHE A 600 18.21 -22.19 3.55
N LEU A 601 18.10 -23.49 3.84
CA LEU A 601 17.00 -24.05 4.62
C LEU A 601 16.98 -23.55 6.07
N VAL A 602 18.15 -23.47 6.72
CA VAL A 602 18.25 -22.95 8.10
C VAL A 602 17.86 -21.48 8.15
N SER A 603 18.28 -20.67 7.17
CA SER A 603 17.92 -19.25 7.12
C SER A 603 16.43 -19.03 6.91
N TYR A 604 15.81 -19.85 6.04
CA TYR A 604 14.41 -19.69 5.64
C TYR A 604 13.43 -20.40 6.59
N LEU A 605 13.68 -21.64 6.98
CA LEU A 605 12.78 -22.42 7.84
C LEU A 605 13.12 -22.30 9.33
N GLY A 606 14.36 -21.90 9.67
CA GLY A 606 14.80 -21.71 11.06
C GLY A 606 13.86 -20.87 11.93
N PRO A 607 13.33 -19.72 11.49
CA PRO A 607 12.45 -18.90 12.32
C PRO A 607 10.99 -19.37 12.34
N ALA A 608 10.62 -20.46 11.65
CA ALA A 608 9.22 -20.85 11.48
C ALA A 608 8.51 -21.14 12.82
N PHE A 609 9.23 -21.62 13.84
CA PHE A 609 8.67 -21.84 15.18
C PHE A 609 8.32 -20.53 15.89
N MET A 610 9.08 -19.45 15.64
CA MET A 610 8.82 -18.11 16.17
C MET A 610 7.51 -17.52 15.60
N GLY A 611 7.03 -18.07 14.48
CA GLY A 611 5.83 -17.63 13.80
C GLY A 611 4.52 -18.13 14.42
N LYS A 612 4.56 -19.15 15.29
CA LYS A 612 3.37 -19.78 15.85
C LYS A 612 2.62 -18.85 16.82
N ILE A 613 1.30 -19.06 16.94
CA ILE A 613 0.41 -18.22 17.78
C ILE A 613 0.71 -18.34 19.28
N ASP A 614 1.20 -19.51 19.69
CA ASP A 614 1.58 -19.89 21.05
C ASP A 614 3.06 -19.60 21.36
N TYR A 615 3.82 -19.06 20.42
CA TYR A 615 5.22 -18.71 20.63
C TYR A 615 5.36 -17.61 21.69
N ILE A 616 6.25 -17.85 22.65
CA ILE A 616 6.65 -16.86 23.66
C ILE A 616 7.99 -16.27 23.20
N TYR A 617 8.03 -14.95 23.07
CA TYR A 617 9.22 -14.25 22.61
C TYR A 617 10.45 -14.56 23.47
N SER A 618 11.54 -14.95 22.80
CA SER A 618 12.84 -15.16 23.40
C SER A 618 13.88 -14.22 22.76
N PRO A 619 14.55 -13.35 23.57
CA PRO A 619 15.61 -12.47 23.06
C PRO A 619 16.78 -13.23 22.43
N THR A 620 17.08 -14.44 22.91
CA THR A 620 18.19 -15.25 22.38
C THR A 620 17.88 -15.73 20.98
N ASP A 621 16.67 -16.25 20.74
CA ASP A 621 16.26 -16.78 19.44
C ASP A 621 16.28 -15.67 18.39
N ALA A 622 15.74 -14.51 18.74
CA ALA A 622 15.73 -13.33 17.90
C ALA A 622 17.14 -12.83 17.56
N ALA A 623 18.05 -12.78 18.54
CA ALA A 623 19.43 -12.35 18.35
C ALA A 623 20.23 -13.32 17.47
N TRP A 624 20.11 -14.64 17.70
CA TRP A 624 20.75 -15.66 16.86
C TRP A 624 20.26 -15.59 15.42
N TYR A 625 18.94 -15.50 15.23
CA TYR A 625 18.35 -15.39 13.90
C TYR A 625 18.82 -14.10 13.19
N ALA A 626 18.75 -12.96 13.86
CA ALA A 626 19.19 -11.67 13.30
C ALA A 626 20.68 -11.70 12.89
N ALA A 627 21.53 -12.35 13.69
CA ALA A 627 22.97 -12.37 13.48
C ALA A 627 23.42 -13.36 12.39
N PHE A 628 22.84 -14.56 12.29
CA PHE A 628 23.37 -15.62 11.42
C PHE A 628 22.54 -15.91 10.18
N SER A 629 21.22 -15.70 10.21
CA SER A 629 20.36 -15.98 9.04
C SER A 629 20.80 -15.20 7.79
N PRO A 630 21.15 -13.90 7.86
CA PRO A 630 21.70 -13.17 6.72
C PRO A 630 22.99 -13.76 6.14
N ILE A 631 23.86 -14.30 7.00
CA ILE A 631 25.14 -14.89 6.59
C ILE A 631 24.88 -16.20 5.84
N PHE A 632 24.07 -17.09 6.40
CA PHE A 632 23.73 -18.36 5.77
C PHE A 632 22.94 -18.16 4.47
N TRP A 633 22.01 -17.21 4.45
CA TRP A 633 21.24 -16.87 3.27
C TRP A 633 22.15 -16.41 2.13
N VAL A 634 23.03 -15.45 2.40
CA VAL A 634 23.95 -14.91 1.40
C VAL A 634 25.04 -15.91 1.01
N ALA A 635 25.54 -16.73 1.95
CA ALA A 635 26.52 -17.77 1.67
C ALA A 635 26.00 -18.78 0.62
N SER A 636 24.72 -19.13 0.68
CA SER A 636 24.09 -20.02 -0.30
C SER A 636 24.15 -19.43 -1.71
N PHE A 637 23.84 -18.14 -1.87
CA PHE A 637 23.94 -17.45 -3.16
C PHE A 637 25.38 -17.22 -3.60
N CYS A 638 26.30 -16.93 -2.69
CA CYS A 638 27.72 -16.77 -3.04
C CYS A 638 28.28 -18.06 -3.63
N TRP A 639 27.99 -19.21 -3.02
CA TRP A 639 28.39 -20.52 -3.53
C TRP A 639 27.77 -20.82 -4.90
N LEU A 640 26.49 -20.50 -5.08
CA LEU A 640 25.79 -20.67 -6.36
C LEU A 640 26.42 -19.81 -7.48
N ILE A 641 26.71 -18.54 -7.21
CA ILE A 641 27.37 -17.64 -8.17
C ILE A 641 28.77 -18.17 -8.52
N TYR A 642 29.53 -18.60 -7.51
CA TYR A 642 30.90 -19.10 -7.69
C TYR A 642 30.95 -20.33 -8.60
N THR A 643 30.12 -21.34 -8.32
CA THR A 643 30.08 -22.61 -9.07
C THR A 643 29.55 -22.45 -10.50
N ILE A 644 28.57 -21.56 -10.72
CA ILE A 644 28.08 -21.22 -12.06
C ILE A 644 29.18 -20.56 -12.88
N GLN A 645 29.92 -19.61 -12.29
CA GLN A 645 30.96 -18.89 -13.02
C GLN A 645 32.16 -19.77 -13.40
N LEU A 646 32.44 -20.82 -12.62
CA LEU A 646 33.44 -21.86 -12.94
C LEU A 646 32.94 -22.89 -13.98
N GLY A 647 31.67 -22.85 -14.38
CA GLY A 647 31.11 -23.73 -15.42
C GLY A 647 30.63 -25.10 -14.94
N HIS A 648 30.56 -25.34 -13.63
CA HIS A 648 30.19 -26.66 -13.08
C HIS A 648 28.69 -26.98 -13.15
N THR A 649 27.82 -25.98 -13.18
CA THR A 649 26.34 -26.16 -13.09
C THR A 649 25.62 -25.59 -14.31
N ARG A 650 25.64 -26.33 -15.43
CA ARG A 650 25.10 -25.86 -16.73
C ARG A 650 23.58 -25.64 -16.72
N LEU A 651 22.80 -26.47 -16.01
CA LEU A 651 21.33 -26.34 -15.95
C LEU A 651 20.91 -25.06 -15.21
N LEU A 652 21.41 -24.88 -13.98
CA LEU A 652 21.16 -23.69 -13.17
C LEU A 652 21.63 -22.40 -13.86
N SER A 653 22.78 -22.45 -14.54
CA SER A 653 23.27 -21.32 -15.35
C SER A 653 22.26 -20.92 -16.42
N LYS A 654 21.73 -21.88 -17.18
CA LYS A 654 20.72 -21.60 -18.22
C LYS A 654 19.46 -20.97 -17.63
N LEU A 655 18.94 -21.52 -16.52
CA LEU A 655 17.74 -21.02 -15.85
C LEU A 655 17.92 -19.59 -15.34
N LEU A 656 19.02 -19.31 -14.62
CA LEU A 656 19.27 -17.98 -14.03
C LEU A 656 19.69 -16.93 -15.07
N SER A 657 20.17 -17.37 -16.24
CA SER A 657 20.49 -16.51 -17.39
C SER A 657 19.35 -16.37 -18.40
N HIS A 658 18.13 -16.80 -18.06
CA HIS A 658 16.99 -16.77 -18.99
C HIS A 658 16.67 -15.33 -19.43
N PRO A 659 16.19 -15.10 -20.67
CA PRO A 659 15.75 -13.78 -21.15
C PRO A 659 14.88 -12.98 -20.19
N ILE A 660 13.93 -13.63 -19.53
CA ILE A 660 13.05 -13.02 -18.52
C ILE A 660 13.87 -12.48 -17.34
N CYS A 661 14.87 -13.21 -16.85
CA CYS A 661 15.73 -12.76 -15.75
C CYS A 661 16.58 -11.53 -16.15
N MET A 662 17.05 -11.50 -17.41
CA MET A 662 17.80 -10.37 -17.94
C MET A 662 16.92 -9.13 -18.11
N PHE A 663 15.69 -9.29 -18.61
CA PHE A 663 14.69 -8.21 -18.66
C PHE A 663 14.40 -7.68 -17.26
N TRP A 664 14.11 -8.57 -16.30
CA TRP A 664 13.84 -8.20 -14.92
C TRP A 664 15.00 -7.42 -14.30
N THR A 665 16.24 -7.79 -14.62
CA THR A 665 17.41 -7.06 -14.12
C THR A 665 17.40 -5.57 -14.52
N LYS A 666 16.87 -5.23 -15.71
CA LYS A 666 16.78 -3.84 -16.18
C LYS A 666 15.74 -3.03 -15.41
N ILE A 667 14.61 -3.64 -15.05
CA ILE A 667 13.49 -2.95 -14.37
C ILE A 667 13.44 -3.18 -12.86
N SER A 668 14.31 -4.04 -12.30
CA SER A 668 14.26 -4.44 -10.88
C SER A 668 14.30 -3.25 -9.92
N TYR A 669 15.04 -2.20 -10.25
CA TYR A 669 15.12 -0.98 -9.46
C TYR A 669 13.80 -0.19 -9.49
N THR A 670 13.18 -0.03 -10.66
CA THR A 670 11.90 0.69 -10.78
C THR A 670 10.73 -0.10 -10.19
N VAL A 671 10.73 -1.43 -10.31
CA VAL A 671 9.77 -2.31 -9.61
C VAL A 671 9.85 -2.15 -8.09
N TYR A 672 11.06 -2.11 -7.55
CA TYR A 672 11.27 -1.90 -6.12
C TYR A 672 10.73 -0.53 -5.64
N LEU A 673 10.87 0.50 -6.46
CA LEU A 673 10.42 1.87 -6.17
C LEU A 673 8.89 2.04 -6.26
N THR A 674 8.25 1.43 -7.26
CA THR A 674 6.82 1.66 -7.57
C THR A 674 5.85 0.83 -6.73
N GLN A 675 6.30 -0.26 -6.09
CA GLN A 675 5.43 -1.18 -5.36
C GLN A 675 4.64 -0.51 -4.21
N PHE A 676 5.28 0.34 -3.39
CA PHE A 676 4.66 0.94 -2.20
C PHE A 676 3.55 1.95 -2.54
N PRO A 677 3.76 2.88 -3.48
CA PRO A 677 2.69 3.77 -3.93
C PRO A 677 1.45 3.03 -4.41
N VAL A 678 1.61 1.95 -5.17
CA VAL A 678 0.48 1.11 -5.63
C VAL A 678 -0.22 0.45 -4.44
N PHE A 679 0.54 -0.10 -3.49
CA PHE A 679 -0.03 -0.71 -2.29
C PHE A 679 -0.84 0.29 -1.46
N PHE A 680 -0.30 1.48 -1.19
CA PHE A 680 -0.99 2.51 -0.41
C PHE A 680 -2.19 3.09 -1.15
N TYR A 681 -2.12 3.23 -2.47
CA TYR A 681 -3.27 3.62 -3.28
C TYR A 681 -4.41 2.60 -3.09
N ASN A 682 -4.15 1.30 -3.27
CA ASN A 682 -5.16 0.26 -3.15
C ASN A 682 -5.76 0.16 -1.72
N VAL A 683 -4.94 0.34 -0.69
CA VAL A 683 -5.45 0.41 0.69
C VAL A 683 -6.30 1.66 0.89
N GLY A 684 -5.83 2.83 0.45
CA GLY A 684 -6.50 4.11 0.65
C GLY A 684 -7.89 4.19 0.00
N ILE A 685 -8.06 3.58 -1.17
CA ILE A 685 -9.35 3.58 -1.88
C ILE A 685 -10.37 2.56 -1.33
N THR A 686 -9.99 1.70 -0.38
CA THR A 686 -10.90 0.65 0.10
C THR A 686 -12.11 1.26 0.81
N ARG A 687 -13.32 0.97 0.30
CA ARG A 687 -14.59 1.47 0.83
C ARG A 687 -15.32 0.48 1.74
N SER A 688 -15.10 -0.81 1.57
CA SER A 688 -15.87 -1.86 2.26
C SER A 688 -15.01 -3.02 2.76
N VAL A 689 -15.60 -3.86 3.61
CA VAL A 689 -14.96 -5.05 4.18
C VAL A 689 -14.91 -6.16 3.13
N HIS A 690 -13.79 -6.88 3.04
CA HIS A 690 -13.62 -7.99 2.10
C HIS A 690 -13.40 -9.33 2.80
N GLU A 691 -13.52 -10.43 2.06
CA GLU A 691 -13.01 -11.72 2.49
C GLU A 691 -11.49 -11.78 2.33
N PHE A 692 -10.81 -12.36 3.31
CA PHE A 692 -9.41 -12.72 3.23
C PHE A 692 -9.26 -14.10 2.57
N GLY A 693 -8.59 -14.13 1.42
CA GLY A 693 -8.03 -15.34 0.84
C GLY A 693 -6.53 -15.16 0.63
N PHE A 694 -5.69 -15.96 1.31
CA PHE A 694 -4.24 -15.77 1.35
C PHE A 694 -3.62 -15.65 -0.06
N PHE A 695 -3.85 -16.64 -0.93
CA PHE A 695 -3.27 -16.63 -2.27
C PHE A 695 -3.87 -15.55 -3.16
N THR A 696 -5.19 -15.34 -3.12
CA THR A 696 -5.87 -14.33 -3.95
C THR A 696 -5.42 -12.90 -3.61
N LYS A 697 -5.20 -12.60 -2.32
CA LYS A 697 -4.76 -11.26 -1.87
C LYS A 697 -3.25 -11.05 -2.02
N MET A 698 -2.43 -12.10 -1.84
CA MET A 698 -0.97 -12.01 -2.05
C MET A 698 -0.59 -12.00 -3.54
N LEU A 699 -1.30 -12.76 -4.38
CA LEU A 699 -1.04 -12.91 -5.82
C LEU A 699 -2.07 -12.16 -6.66
N ASN A 700 -2.35 -10.90 -6.33
CA ASN A 700 -3.26 -10.07 -7.10
C ASN A 700 -2.64 -9.65 -8.44
N LEU A 701 -2.99 -10.37 -9.52
CA LEU A 701 -2.44 -10.14 -10.86
C LEU A 701 -2.67 -8.71 -11.37
N GLN A 702 -3.83 -8.11 -11.09
CA GLN A 702 -4.14 -6.73 -11.52
C GLN A 702 -3.14 -5.75 -10.89
N GLU A 703 -2.82 -5.92 -9.62
CA GLU A 703 -1.86 -5.09 -8.91
C GLU A 703 -0.43 -5.27 -9.44
N PHE A 704 -0.01 -6.50 -9.72
CA PHE A 704 1.29 -6.77 -10.34
C PHE A 704 1.40 -6.17 -11.75
N VAL A 705 0.32 -6.19 -12.55
CA VAL A 705 0.28 -5.54 -13.86
C VAL A 705 0.48 -4.04 -13.73
N TRP A 706 -0.17 -3.38 -12.77
CA TRP A 706 0.03 -1.95 -12.50
C TRP A 706 1.46 -1.63 -12.05
N ILE A 707 2.03 -2.43 -11.15
CA ILE A 707 3.42 -2.27 -10.70
C ILE A 707 4.37 -2.39 -11.90
N LEU A 708 4.22 -3.41 -12.73
CA LEU A 708 5.06 -3.61 -13.91
C LEU A 708 4.90 -2.48 -14.93
N GLY A 709 3.67 -2.06 -15.23
CA GLY A 709 3.38 -0.97 -16.16
C GLY A 709 3.99 0.36 -15.71
N LEU A 710 3.78 0.74 -14.45
CA LEU A 710 4.36 1.96 -13.87
C LEU A 710 5.89 1.89 -13.77
N SER A 711 6.46 0.71 -13.54
CA SER A 711 7.91 0.51 -13.51
C SER A 711 8.54 0.68 -14.88
N VAL A 712 7.90 0.16 -15.94
CA VAL A 712 8.33 0.37 -17.33
C VAL A 712 8.24 1.85 -17.68
N ALA A 713 7.15 2.52 -17.33
CA ALA A 713 7.00 3.96 -17.55
C ALA A 713 8.12 4.76 -16.85
N LEU A 714 8.38 4.49 -15.56
CA LEU A 714 9.44 5.14 -14.80
C LEU A 714 10.84 4.87 -15.41
N SER A 715 11.10 3.65 -15.87
CA SER A 715 12.37 3.31 -16.51
C SER A 715 12.58 4.05 -17.84
N VAL A 716 11.54 4.17 -18.67
CA VAL A 716 11.65 4.78 -20.00
C VAL A 716 11.74 6.31 -19.92
N VAL A 717 10.96 6.94 -19.03
CA VAL A 717 10.89 8.41 -18.87
C VAL A 717 12.08 8.94 -18.07
N PHE A 718 12.48 8.27 -16.98
CA PHE A 718 13.51 8.82 -16.09
C PHE A 718 14.83 8.04 -16.13
N GLU A 719 14.81 6.71 -16.17
CA GLU A 719 16.06 5.96 -16.02
C GLU A 719 16.93 5.99 -17.27
N MET A 720 16.35 5.64 -18.40
CA MET A 720 17.09 5.45 -19.66
C MET A 720 17.66 6.75 -20.22
N PRO A 721 16.92 7.88 -20.27
CA PRO A 721 17.48 9.11 -20.80
C PRO A 721 18.71 9.59 -20.04
N PHE A 722 18.66 9.52 -18.71
CA PHE A 722 19.78 9.93 -17.85
C PHE A 722 20.95 8.94 -17.91
N GLN A 723 20.70 7.64 -18.09
CA GLN A 723 21.77 6.67 -18.34
C GLN A 723 22.45 6.86 -19.71
N ASN A 724 21.68 7.20 -20.74
CA ASN A 724 22.19 7.54 -22.07
C ASN A 724 23.05 8.81 -22.00
N LEU A 725 22.55 9.86 -21.34
CA LEU A 725 23.27 11.11 -21.13
C LEU A 725 24.60 10.89 -20.39
N ARG A 726 24.60 10.10 -19.31
CA ARG A 726 25.82 9.70 -18.59
C ARG A 726 26.84 9.06 -19.53
N THR A 727 26.40 8.16 -20.40
CA THR A 727 27.30 7.45 -21.33
C THR A 727 27.97 8.42 -22.30
N LEU A 728 27.25 9.45 -22.76
CA LEU A 728 27.80 10.50 -23.62
C LEU A 728 28.81 11.39 -22.88
N LEU A 729 28.48 11.83 -21.67
CA LEU A 729 29.35 12.68 -20.84
C LEU A 729 30.68 11.98 -20.50
N LEU A 730 30.62 10.69 -20.15
CA LEU A 730 31.82 9.90 -19.85
C LEU A 730 32.68 9.63 -21.09
N LYS A 731 32.05 9.26 -22.24
CA LYS A 731 32.78 9.06 -23.50
C LYS A 731 33.50 10.33 -23.97
N LYS A 732 32.89 11.50 -23.80
CA LYS A 732 33.51 12.78 -24.15
C LYS A 732 34.74 13.06 -23.27
N THR A 733 34.66 12.75 -21.98
CA THR A 733 35.78 12.92 -21.03
C THR A 733 36.96 12.02 -21.41
N ASP A 734 36.71 10.78 -21.82
CA ASP A 734 37.76 9.86 -22.26
C ASP A 734 38.40 10.31 -23.57
N LYS A 735 37.61 10.79 -24.55
CA LYS A 735 38.14 11.35 -25.80
C LYS A 735 38.99 12.61 -25.58
N VAL A 736 38.56 13.52 -24.70
CA VAL A 736 39.30 14.74 -24.36
C VAL A 736 40.61 14.42 -23.61
N LYS A 737 40.61 13.41 -22.72
CA LYS A 737 41.86 12.96 -22.08
C LYS A 737 42.83 12.33 -23.08
N ILE A 738 42.33 11.58 -24.06
CA ILE A 738 43.18 11.00 -25.11
C ILE A 738 43.76 12.10 -26.00
N SER A 739 42.97 13.10 -26.41
CA SER A 739 43.46 14.21 -27.24
C SER A 739 44.51 15.06 -26.49
N ILE A 740 44.28 15.39 -25.22
CA ILE A 740 45.26 16.12 -24.40
C ILE A 740 46.55 15.31 -24.22
N HIS A 741 46.45 13.99 -24.05
CA HIS A 741 47.63 13.13 -23.90
C HIS A 741 48.44 13.01 -25.20
N TYR A 742 47.77 13.00 -26.35
CA TYR A 742 48.40 13.05 -27.67
C TYR A 742 49.08 14.40 -27.95
N ASP A 743 48.47 15.52 -27.56
CA ASP A 743 49.08 16.85 -27.72
C ASP A 743 50.28 17.05 -26.80
N THR A 744 50.27 16.52 -25.57
CA THR A 744 51.44 16.57 -24.67
C THR A 744 52.63 15.73 -25.15
N LYS A 745 52.41 14.65 -25.91
CA LYS A 745 53.47 13.83 -26.50
C LYS A 745 54.03 14.40 -27.81
N LYS A 746 53.38 15.40 -28.39
CA LYS A 746 53.87 16.11 -29.59
C LYS A 746 54.78 17.29 -29.26
N HIS A 747 54.85 17.67 -27.97
CA HIS A 747 55.65 18.78 -27.46
C HIS A 747 56.74 18.34 -26.44
N SER A 748 57.01 17.03 -26.35
CA SER A 748 58.19 16.44 -25.70
C SER A 748 58.97 15.66 -26.73
#